data_AF-A0A4Q1ANJ8-F1
#
_entry.id   AF-A0A4Q1ANJ8-F1
#
_cell.length_a   1.000
_cell.length_b   1.000
_cell.length_c   1.000
_cell.angle_alpha   90.00
_cell.angle_beta   90.00
_cell.angle_gamma   90.00
#
_symmetry.space_group_name_H-M   'P 1'
#
loop_
_entity.id
_entity.type
_entity.pdbx_description
1 polymer ?
#
loop_
_entity_poly.entity_id
_entity_poly.type
_entity_poly.pdbx_seq_one_letter_code
_entity_poly.pdbx_strand_id
1 'polypeptide(L)'
;MIELITKKISNKIIVSLFILMSLSSLIVTYMTTEQVRADSIVTTKKNLDMLNTAMFQSLRNAMNTGDPAQIKKAEDEAATIEGVKELVIAKSQPLIDMYDPGAKFTTDPDILKSFKTKENQLLETDDEEGHNLRMIKPMVATQECLMCHANQKEGDVIGIMDLTFSLAESDDKISTLVIEILMVSTVFGWITIGLIFIIVKRATKPIATLKSGFENLLKSNDPSIKLDVESKDEIGEVANLFNSYMDKVRAGLKQDEKVIEEANDILEKTGNGFFVYQVNSTASNPYVEDLKNKLNSMINHTKETLDRINDTLKNYSESKFDYKINDKGIYGDLGSLAAGIKLVGNNTSEILAMIMNTGDSLKESTHTLSTASNQLSTSSNQQAASLEETAAALEQITANIKGNTEASNEMSSLAGYVTKSAQNGHSLANETAVAMDDINAQVSSINEAIEVIDQIAFQTNILSLNAAVEAATAGEAGKGFAVVAGEVRNLASRSAEAAKEIKELVEKATQKTNTGKQISDNMITGYEELNQNINLTIEKIEQVANASKEQEAGIVQINDAVNLLDRATQENAQVADQISKMSSDIANMSDSLVTAASRASFLQEAREEVCNVDLVYDTAKLKVNVLGLKDDVYSKLGSYEKWTTSSCYTVSDWIKEYLEINPSCDYSAIEDLEKLNVSLKGKLQELVDANAAKADNEVLNEKAKAVEVESLRIFGTLNSLKKEACKNNK
;
A
#
# COMPACT_ATOMS: atom_id res chain seq x y z
N MET A 1 -79.99 16.64 -21.36
CA MET A 1 -80.33 16.02 -20.06
C MET A 1 -79.41 14.83 -19.73
N ILE A 2 -79.09 13.96 -20.68
CA ILE A 2 -78.22 12.77 -20.49
C ILE A 2 -76.77 13.13 -20.04
N GLU A 3 -76.18 14.21 -20.54
CA GLU A 3 -74.83 14.65 -20.14
C GLU A 3 -74.72 15.13 -18.68
N LEU A 4 -75.80 15.69 -18.15
CA LEU A 4 -75.88 16.15 -16.76
C LEU A 4 -75.91 14.97 -15.78
N ILE A 5 -76.40 13.82 -16.23
CA ILE A 5 -76.54 12.59 -15.45
C ILE A 5 -75.19 11.86 -15.37
N THR A 6 -74.37 11.88 -16.43
CA THR A 6 -73.16 11.05 -16.50
C THR A 6 -71.93 11.63 -15.77
N LYS A 7 -71.90 12.94 -15.50
CA LYS A 7 -70.70 13.66 -15.04
C LYS A 7 -70.35 13.47 -13.56
N LYS A 8 -71.32 13.18 -12.71
CA LYS A 8 -71.11 12.98 -11.26
C LYS A 8 -71.88 11.75 -10.78
N ILE A 9 -71.24 10.95 -9.93
CA ILE A 9 -71.87 9.78 -9.30
C ILE A 9 -73.15 10.20 -8.55
N SER A 10 -73.14 11.37 -7.90
CA SER A 10 -74.34 11.95 -7.27
C SER A 10 -75.53 12.05 -8.22
N ASN A 11 -75.29 12.47 -9.46
CA ASN A 11 -76.36 12.75 -10.42
C ASN A 11 -76.95 11.46 -10.98
N LYS A 12 -76.12 10.42 -11.15
CA LYS A 12 -76.59 9.07 -11.52
C LYS A 12 -77.54 8.51 -10.46
N ILE A 13 -77.15 8.58 -9.18
CA ILE A 13 -77.94 8.02 -8.07
C ILE A 13 -79.27 8.75 -7.90
N ILE A 14 -79.28 10.09 -7.91
CA ILE A 14 -80.50 10.90 -7.72
C ILE A 14 -81.53 10.60 -8.83
N VAL A 15 -81.08 10.54 -10.08
CA VAL A 15 -81.98 10.36 -11.23
C VAL A 15 -82.55 8.95 -11.26
N SER A 16 -81.75 7.92 -10.97
CA SER A 16 -82.23 6.53 -10.90
C SER A 16 -83.30 6.34 -9.82
N LEU A 17 -83.13 6.94 -8.64
CA LEU A 17 -84.12 6.84 -7.55
C LEU A 17 -85.40 7.62 -7.86
N PHE A 18 -85.29 8.80 -8.47
CA PHE A 18 -86.45 9.62 -8.82
C PHE A 18 -87.39 8.93 -9.82
N ILE A 19 -86.83 8.27 -10.85
CA ILE A 19 -87.62 7.51 -11.83
C ILE A 19 -88.37 6.36 -11.14
N LEU A 20 -87.68 5.63 -10.26
CA LEU A 20 -88.23 4.45 -9.60
C LEU A 20 -89.40 4.81 -8.64
N MET A 21 -89.29 5.92 -7.92
CA MET A 21 -90.34 6.38 -6.99
C MET A 21 -91.52 7.04 -7.70
N SER A 22 -91.29 7.75 -8.80
CA SER A 22 -92.40 8.34 -9.58
C SER A 22 -93.31 7.25 -10.16
N LEU A 23 -92.71 6.13 -10.60
CA LEU A 23 -93.45 4.99 -11.12
C LEU A 23 -94.30 4.30 -10.04
N SER A 24 -93.75 4.13 -8.82
CA SER A 24 -94.48 3.48 -7.73
C SER A 24 -95.67 4.32 -7.23
N SER A 25 -95.53 5.63 -7.13
CA SER A 25 -96.59 6.54 -6.68
C SER A 25 -97.81 6.56 -7.62
N LEU A 26 -97.57 6.49 -8.94
CA LEU A 26 -98.62 6.46 -9.95
C LEU A 26 -99.47 5.19 -9.86
N ILE A 27 -98.83 4.04 -9.64
CA ILE A 27 -99.49 2.73 -9.52
C ILE A 27 -100.43 2.71 -8.31
N VAL A 28 -99.96 3.18 -7.14
CA VAL A 28 -100.75 3.17 -5.89
C VAL A 28 -102.00 4.03 -5.99
N THR A 29 -101.90 5.21 -6.61
CA THR A 29 -103.03 6.15 -6.74
C THR A 29 -104.14 5.59 -7.63
N TYR A 30 -103.78 4.93 -8.74
CA TYR A 30 -104.72 4.30 -9.65
C TYR A 30 -105.50 3.17 -8.97
N MET A 31 -104.81 2.24 -8.31
CA MET A 31 -105.45 1.09 -7.65
C MET A 31 -106.43 1.52 -6.56
N THR A 32 -106.10 2.55 -5.79
CA THR A 32 -106.96 3.01 -4.67
C THR A 32 -108.26 3.64 -5.18
N THR A 33 -108.21 4.37 -6.29
CA THR A 33 -109.38 5.07 -6.86
C THR A 33 -110.43 4.08 -7.41
N GLU A 34 -109.97 3.05 -8.11
CA GLU A 34 -110.83 1.99 -8.66
C GLU A 34 -111.60 1.25 -7.56
N GLN A 35 -110.92 0.93 -6.46
CA GLN A 35 -111.50 0.18 -5.36
C GLN A 35 -112.60 0.95 -4.61
N VAL A 36 -112.41 2.26 -4.38
CA VAL A 36 -113.39 3.12 -3.71
C VAL A 36 -114.71 3.21 -4.50
N ARG A 37 -114.64 3.27 -5.84
CA ARG A 37 -115.83 3.40 -6.69
C ARG A 37 -116.70 2.13 -6.65
N ALA A 38 -116.07 0.95 -6.66
CA ALA A 38 -116.77 -0.33 -6.64
C ALA A 38 -117.55 -0.55 -5.33
N ASP A 39 -116.96 -0.23 -4.17
CA ASP A 39 -117.58 -0.45 -2.86
C ASP A 39 -118.79 0.47 -2.61
N SER A 40 -118.75 1.70 -3.14
CA SER A 40 -119.82 2.70 -2.95
C SER A 40 -121.15 2.29 -3.63
N ILE A 41 -121.09 1.77 -4.86
CA ILE A 41 -122.27 1.35 -5.63
C ILE A 41 -122.98 0.16 -4.96
N VAL A 42 -122.21 -0.83 -4.52
CA VAL A 42 -122.74 -2.03 -3.83
C VAL A 42 -123.48 -1.64 -2.55
N THR A 43 -122.89 -0.71 -1.77
CA THR A 43 -123.48 -0.24 -0.51
C THR A 43 -124.80 0.50 -0.75
N THR A 44 -124.86 1.33 -1.79
CA THR A 44 -126.06 2.13 -2.11
C THR A 44 -127.25 1.25 -2.52
N LYS A 45 -127.03 0.21 -3.32
CA LYS A 45 -128.07 -0.74 -3.74
C LYS A 45 -128.71 -1.49 -2.56
N LYS A 46 -127.91 -1.84 -1.55
CA LYS A 46 -128.39 -2.54 -0.35
C LYS A 46 -129.29 -1.66 0.53
N ASN A 47 -128.96 -0.38 0.67
CA ASN A 47 -129.76 0.56 1.46
C ASN A 47 -131.14 0.80 0.84
N LEU A 48 -131.21 0.85 -0.49
CA LEU A 48 -132.46 1.07 -1.22
C LEU A 48 -133.44 -0.10 -1.11
N ASP A 49 -132.97 -1.34 -1.12
CA ASP A 49 -133.83 -2.53 -0.94
C ASP A 49 -134.48 -2.60 0.46
N MET A 50 -133.74 -2.20 1.50
CA MET A 50 -134.29 -2.09 2.86
C MET A 50 -135.41 -1.05 2.94
N LEU A 51 -135.20 0.11 2.32
CA LEU A 51 -136.15 1.21 2.34
C LEU A 51 -137.46 0.84 1.61
N ASN A 52 -137.34 0.20 0.44
CA ASN A 52 -138.50 -0.26 -0.33
C ASN A 52 -139.37 -1.27 0.45
N THR A 53 -138.74 -2.15 1.24
CA THR A 53 -139.49 -3.10 2.07
C THR A 53 -140.28 -2.42 3.19
N ALA A 54 -139.72 -1.37 3.80
CA ALA A 54 -140.40 -0.58 4.82
C ALA A 54 -141.61 0.18 4.26
N MET A 55 -141.46 0.80 3.08
CA MET A 55 -142.56 1.51 2.41
C MET A 55 -143.73 0.59 2.08
N PHE A 56 -143.44 -0.59 1.54
CA PHE A 56 -144.46 -1.56 1.17
C PHE A 56 -145.27 -2.05 2.38
N GLN A 57 -144.60 -2.30 3.52
CA GLN A 57 -145.29 -2.68 4.75
C GLN A 57 -146.21 -1.55 5.26
N SER A 58 -145.76 -0.30 5.19
CA SER A 58 -146.57 0.86 5.59
C SER A 58 -147.84 0.97 4.74
N LEU A 59 -147.69 0.92 3.40
CA LEU A 59 -148.80 0.95 2.45
C LEU A 59 -149.77 -0.20 2.64
N ARG A 60 -149.26 -1.42 2.87
CA ARG A 60 -150.08 -2.59 3.15
C ARG A 60 -150.87 -2.46 4.44
N ASN A 61 -150.29 -1.90 5.49
CA ASN A 61 -151.01 -1.62 6.75
C ASN A 61 -152.15 -0.62 6.54
N ALA A 62 -151.92 0.43 5.74
CA ALA A 62 -152.97 1.37 5.37
C ALA A 62 -154.09 0.69 4.56
N MET A 63 -153.74 -0.19 3.61
CA MET A 63 -154.72 -0.96 2.82
C MET A 63 -155.58 -1.89 3.68
N ASN A 64 -155.01 -2.52 4.71
CA ASN A 64 -155.76 -3.37 5.63
C ASN A 64 -156.81 -2.62 6.47
N THR A 65 -156.75 -1.29 6.56
CA THR A 65 -157.79 -0.50 7.25
C THR A 65 -159.10 -0.41 6.48
N GLY A 66 -159.07 -0.62 5.15
CA GLY A 66 -160.23 -0.51 4.27
C GLY A 66 -160.76 0.91 4.05
N ASP A 67 -160.11 1.95 4.62
CA ASP A 67 -160.47 3.37 4.44
C ASP A 67 -159.68 4.01 3.28
N PRO A 68 -160.33 4.41 2.17
CA PRO A 68 -159.65 5.02 1.02
C PRO A 68 -158.84 6.28 1.36
N ALA A 69 -159.24 7.06 2.38
CA ALA A 69 -158.53 8.28 2.76
C ALA A 69 -157.18 7.98 3.44
N GLN A 70 -157.12 6.91 4.25
CA GLN A 70 -155.86 6.49 4.87
C GLN A 70 -154.90 5.85 3.87
N ILE A 71 -155.42 5.09 2.90
CA ILE A 71 -154.59 4.51 1.83
C ILE A 71 -153.96 5.64 1.00
N LYS A 72 -154.75 6.64 0.59
CA LYS A 72 -154.23 7.78 -0.17
C LYS A 72 -153.19 8.58 0.61
N LYS A 73 -153.41 8.78 1.91
CA LYS A 73 -152.42 9.43 2.78
C LYS A 73 -151.10 8.65 2.86
N ALA A 74 -151.16 7.32 2.98
CA ALA A 74 -149.96 6.48 3.01
C ALA A 74 -149.20 6.47 1.68
N GLU A 75 -149.91 6.56 0.54
CA GLU A 75 -149.29 6.77 -0.77
C GLU A 75 -148.53 8.10 -0.84
N ASP A 76 -149.16 9.19 -0.41
CA ASP A 76 -148.58 10.53 -0.50
C ASP A 76 -147.37 10.70 0.45
N GLU A 77 -147.43 10.12 1.66
CA GLU A 77 -146.29 10.12 2.59
C GLU A 77 -145.10 9.32 2.04
N ALA A 78 -145.36 8.17 1.41
CA ALA A 78 -144.31 7.35 0.79
C ALA A 78 -143.66 8.07 -0.41
N ALA A 79 -144.41 8.85 -1.19
CA ALA A 79 -143.87 9.63 -2.29
C ALA A 79 -142.93 10.78 -1.84
N THR A 80 -143.05 11.22 -0.58
CA THR A 80 -142.25 12.33 -0.02
C THR A 80 -140.96 11.89 0.69
N ILE A 81 -140.60 10.61 0.68
CA ILE A 81 -139.34 10.15 1.29
C ILE A 81 -138.14 10.67 0.49
N GLU A 82 -137.14 11.20 1.21
CA GLU A 82 -135.93 11.79 0.62
C GLU A 82 -135.20 10.80 -0.30
N GLY A 83 -134.93 11.23 -1.53
CA GLY A 83 -134.35 10.40 -2.59
C GLY A 83 -135.37 9.73 -3.53
N VAL A 84 -136.65 9.64 -3.14
CA VAL A 84 -137.73 9.17 -4.03
C VAL A 84 -138.05 10.26 -5.04
N LYS A 85 -137.85 9.98 -6.31
CA LYS A 85 -138.19 10.87 -7.43
C LYS A 85 -139.67 10.71 -7.82
N GLU A 86 -140.16 9.47 -7.85
CA GLU A 86 -141.52 9.15 -8.28
C GLU A 86 -142.01 7.87 -7.61
N LEU A 87 -143.28 7.84 -7.18
CA LEU A 87 -143.97 6.65 -6.66
C LEU A 87 -145.34 6.52 -7.32
N VAL A 88 -145.58 5.41 -8.01
CA VAL A 88 -146.84 5.10 -8.70
C VAL A 88 -147.39 3.77 -8.20
N ILE A 89 -148.66 3.75 -7.78
CA ILE A 89 -149.38 2.51 -7.47
C ILE A 89 -150.33 2.15 -8.62
N ALA A 90 -149.91 1.23 -9.47
CA ALA A 90 -150.75 0.71 -10.53
C ALA A 90 -151.74 -0.32 -9.97
N LYS A 91 -153.04 -0.10 -10.14
CA LYS A 91 -154.11 -0.99 -9.65
C LYS A 91 -154.39 -2.15 -10.63
N SER A 92 -154.74 -3.33 -10.12
CA SER A 92 -155.17 -4.45 -10.97
C SER A 92 -156.54 -4.20 -11.61
N GLN A 93 -156.84 -4.81 -12.77
CA GLN A 93 -158.13 -4.62 -13.44
C GLN A 93 -159.33 -4.97 -12.54
N PRO A 94 -159.35 -6.10 -11.79
CA PRO A 94 -160.46 -6.40 -10.88
C PRO A 94 -160.62 -5.38 -9.75
N LEU A 95 -159.50 -4.77 -9.31
CA LEU A 95 -159.50 -3.74 -8.28
C LEU A 95 -160.11 -2.43 -8.80
N ILE A 96 -159.76 -2.04 -10.02
CA ILE A 96 -160.32 -0.89 -10.72
C ILE A 96 -161.83 -1.06 -10.89
N ASP A 97 -162.28 -2.21 -11.40
CA ASP A 97 -163.70 -2.45 -11.66
C ASP A 97 -164.56 -2.35 -10.38
N MET A 98 -163.97 -2.64 -9.21
CA MET A 98 -164.68 -2.69 -7.92
C MET A 98 -164.63 -1.37 -7.14
N TYR A 99 -163.48 -0.69 -7.10
CA TYR A 99 -163.26 0.48 -6.23
C TYR A 99 -163.03 1.78 -6.98
N ASP A 100 -162.81 1.73 -8.29
CA ASP A 100 -162.49 2.90 -9.11
C ASP A 100 -162.90 2.72 -10.58
N PRO A 101 -164.20 2.48 -10.88
CA PRO A 101 -164.66 2.03 -12.21
C PRO A 101 -164.48 3.06 -13.35
N GLY A 102 -163.80 4.19 -13.10
CA GLY A 102 -163.37 5.17 -14.11
C GLY A 102 -161.86 5.19 -14.39
N ALA A 103 -161.04 4.43 -13.65
CA ALA A 103 -159.58 4.43 -13.82
C ALA A 103 -159.11 3.57 -15.00
N LYS A 104 -158.06 4.00 -15.70
CA LYS A 104 -157.44 3.25 -16.81
C LYS A 104 -156.41 2.26 -16.25
N PHE A 105 -156.41 1.04 -16.78
CA PHE A 105 -155.36 0.06 -16.51
C PHE A 105 -154.03 0.51 -17.14
N THR A 106 -152.92 0.24 -16.45
CA THR A 106 -151.58 0.69 -16.87
C THR A 106 -151.14 0.10 -18.22
N THR A 107 -150.36 0.88 -18.96
CA THR A 107 -149.74 0.46 -20.24
C THR A 107 -148.22 0.29 -20.15
N ASP A 108 -147.61 0.56 -18.99
CA ASP A 108 -146.16 0.46 -18.82
C ASP A 108 -145.70 -1.01 -18.93
N PRO A 109 -144.78 -1.33 -19.86
CA PRO A 109 -144.38 -2.72 -20.12
C PRO A 109 -143.68 -3.39 -18.95
N ASP A 110 -142.93 -2.64 -18.12
CA ASP A 110 -142.22 -3.18 -16.95
C ASP A 110 -143.18 -3.43 -15.79
N ILE A 111 -144.17 -2.54 -15.59
CA ILE A 111 -145.27 -2.77 -14.65
C ILE A 111 -146.12 -3.97 -15.12
N LEU A 112 -146.47 -4.05 -16.39
CA LEU A 112 -147.23 -5.18 -16.97
C LEU A 112 -146.49 -6.51 -16.83
N LYS A 113 -145.16 -6.49 -16.96
CA LYS A 113 -144.31 -7.66 -16.73
C LYS A 113 -144.39 -8.10 -15.28
N SER A 114 -144.26 -7.19 -14.32
CA SER A 114 -144.40 -7.49 -12.88
C SER A 114 -145.80 -7.99 -12.51
N PHE A 115 -146.87 -7.54 -13.18
CA PHE A 115 -148.24 -8.06 -12.96
C PHE A 115 -148.36 -9.52 -13.37
N LYS A 116 -147.62 -9.96 -14.41
CA LYS A 116 -147.62 -11.35 -14.90
C LYS A 116 -146.66 -12.25 -14.12
N THR A 117 -145.43 -11.79 -13.86
CA THR A 117 -144.37 -12.62 -13.27
C THR A 117 -144.44 -12.69 -11.76
N LYS A 118 -145.05 -11.70 -11.10
CA LYS A 118 -145.09 -11.53 -9.63
C LYS A 118 -143.71 -11.33 -8.99
N GLU A 119 -142.68 -11.01 -9.77
CA GLU A 119 -141.31 -10.77 -9.27
C GLU A 119 -140.99 -9.27 -9.15
N ASN A 120 -140.10 -8.94 -8.22
CA ASN A 120 -139.56 -7.58 -8.08
C ASN A 120 -138.59 -7.28 -9.24
N GLN A 121 -138.63 -6.07 -9.76
CA GLN A 121 -137.64 -5.58 -10.74
C GLN A 121 -136.87 -4.40 -10.14
N LEU A 122 -135.56 -4.38 -10.38
CA LEU A 122 -134.67 -3.29 -9.99
C LEU A 122 -133.82 -2.90 -11.21
N LEU A 123 -134.06 -1.72 -11.73
CA LEU A 123 -133.45 -1.19 -12.95
C LEU A 123 -132.59 0.02 -12.57
N GLU A 124 -131.34 0.02 -13.02
CA GLU A 124 -130.46 1.18 -12.91
C GLU A 124 -130.44 1.87 -14.26
N THR A 125 -130.74 3.16 -14.25
CA THR A 125 -130.84 3.99 -15.44
C THR A 125 -129.90 5.17 -15.27
N ASP A 126 -129.03 5.38 -16.23
CA ASP A 126 -128.13 6.53 -16.30
C ASP A 126 -128.41 7.25 -17.62
N ASP A 127 -129.34 8.21 -17.57
CA ASP A 127 -129.87 8.91 -18.74
C ASP A 127 -129.88 10.45 -18.53
N GLU A 128 -130.49 11.19 -19.46
CA GLU A 128 -130.57 12.66 -19.39
C GLU A 128 -131.34 13.15 -18.14
N GLU A 129 -132.12 12.30 -17.48
CA GLU A 129 -132.79 12.63 -16.22
C GLU A 129 -131.99 12.25 -14.96
N GLY A 130 -130.72 11.88 -15.15
CA GLY A 130 -129.75 11.59 -14.11
C GLY A 130 -129.59 10.11 -13.80
N HIS A 131 -128.58 9.80 -12.99
CA HIS A 131 -128.35 8.44 -12.51
C HIS A 131 -129.41 8.08 -11.46
N ASN A 132 -130.28 7.15 -11.80
CA ASN A 132 -131.47 6.78 -11.03
C ASN A 132 -131.59 5.25 -10.90
N LEU A 133 -132.31 4.82 -9.86
CA LEU A 133 -132.63 3.43 -9.58
C LEU A 133 -134.16 3.26 -9.52
N ARG A 134 -134.76 2.59 -10.50
CA ARG A 134 -136.21 2.31 -10.57
C ARG A 134 -136.52 0.92 -10.04
N MET A 135 -137.48 0.81 -9.13
CA MET A 135 -137.82 -0.40 -8.42
C MET A 135 -139.33 -0.67 -8.50
N ILE A 136 -139.69 -1.83 -9.07
CA ILE A 136 -141.07 -2.23 -9.32
C ILE A 136 -141.38 -3.47 -8.49
N LYS A 137 -142.37 -3.38 -7.60
CA LYS A 137 -142.73 -4.43 -6.64
C LYS A 137 -144.22 -4.77 -6.70
N PRO A 138 -144.59 -6.01 -7.07
CA PRO A 138 -145.98 -6.43 -7.11
C PRO A 138 -146.57 -6.64 -5.71
N MET A 139 -147.79 -6.14 -5.52
CA MET A 139 -148.60 -6.38 -4.33
C MET A 139 -149.42 -7.66 -4.52
N VAL A 140 -148.99 -8.74 -3.88
CA VAL A 140 -149.65 -10.05 -3.99
C VAL A 140 -150.71 -10.20 -2.87
N ALA A 141 -151.93 -10.57 -3.24
CA ALA A 141 -153.06 -10.82 -2.36
C ALA A 141 -152.74 -11.96 -1.38
N THR A 142 -152.98 -11.73 -0.10
CA THR A 142 -152.98 -12.76 0.94
C THR A 142 -154.40 -13.02 1.44
N GLN A 143 -154.64 -14.07 2.24
CA GLN A 143 -155.94 -14.34 2.91
C GLN A 143 -156.67 -13.07 3.40
N GLU A 144 -155.96 -12.16 4.08
CA GLU A 144 -156.53 -10.91 4.63
C GLU A 144 -157.12 -9.98 3.56
N CYS A 145 -156.54 -9.96 2.36
CA CYS A 145 -156.99 -9.10 1.25
C CYS A 145 -158.36 -9.53 0.71
N LEU A 146 -158.69 -10.82 0.81
CA LEU A 146 -159.93 -11.38 0.26
C LEU A 146 -161.19 -10.91 1.00
N MET A 147 -161.04 -10.39 2.22
CA MET A 147 -162.16 -9.85 3.00
C MET A 147 -162.80 -8.64 2.33
N CYS A 148 -162.02 -7.85 1.58
CA CYS A 148 -162.49 -6.69 0.83
C CYS A 148 -162.42 -6.87 -0.70
N HIS A 149 -161.60 -7.82 -1.20
CA HIS A 149 -161.45 -8.09 -2.63
C HIS A 149 -162.05 -9.44 -3.03
N ALA A 150 -163.37 -9.58 -2.86
CA ALA A 150 -164.09 -10.85 -3.06
C ALA A 150 -163.96 -11.46 -4.48
N ASN A 151 -163.61 -10.66 -5.49
CA ASN A 151 -163.43 -11.10 -6.88
C ASN A 151 -162.01 -11.56 -7.21
N GLN A 152 -161.11 -11.66 -6.22
CA GLN A 152 -159.72 -12.10 -6.41
C GLN A 152 -159.43 -13.35 -5.57
N LYS A 153 -158.36 -14.08 -5.91
CA LYS A 153 -157.88 -15.23 -5.16
C LYS A 153 -156.56 -14.93 -4.49
N GLU A 154 -156.29 -15.64 -3.40
CA GLU A 154 -154.99 -15.57 -2.74
C GLU A 154 -153.89 -15.91 -3.74
N GLY A 155 -152.85 -15.06 -3.78
CA GLY A 155 -151.78 -15.11 -4.77
C GLY A 155 -151.98 -14.23 -6.01
N ASP A 156 -153.12 -13.57 -6.21
CA ASP A 156 -153.31 -12.61 -7.31
C ASP A 156 -152.59 -11.29 -7.04
N VAL A 157 -152.08 -10.61 -8.08
CA VAL A 157 -151.46 -9.29 -7.91
C VAL A 157 -152.57 -8.24 -7.89
N ILE A 158 -152.77 -7.61 -6.75
CA ILE A 158 -153.84 -6.61 -6.53
C ILE A 158 -153.45 -5.23 -7.04
N GLY A 159 -152.15 -4.93 -7.03
CA GLY A 159 -151.55 -3.71 -7.53
C GLY A 159 -150.03 -3.82 -7.64
N ILE A 160 -149.36 -2.81 -8.15
CA ILE A 160 -147.90 -2.74 -8.26
C ILE A 160 -147.43 -1.40 -7.77
N MET A 161 -146.42 -1.42 -6.92
CA MET A 161 -145.69 -0.25 -6.47
C MET A 161 -144.49 -0.06 -7.38
N ASP A 162 -144.43 1.06 -8.10
CA ASP A 162 -143.30 1.46 -8.93
C ASP A 162 -142.67 2.72 -8.32
N LEU A 163 -141.38 2.65 -8.05
CA LEU A 163 -140.65 3.61 -7.22
C LEU A 163 -139.31 3.95 -7.85
N THR A 164 -139.06 5.22 -8.16
CA THR A 164 -137.79 5.69 -8.74
C THR A 164 -136.98 6.47 -7.70
N PHE A 165 -135.69 6.17 -7.54
CA PHE A 165 -134.75 6.83 -6.63
C PHE A 165 -133.60 7.54 -7.38
N SER A 166 -133.10 8.66 -6.87
CA SER A 166 -131.93 9.35 -7.44
C SER A 166 -130.61 9.00 -6.72
N LEU A 167 -129.51 8.85 -7.48
CA LEU A 167 -128.17 8.50 -6.99
C LEU A 167 -127.19 9.69 -6.87
N ALA A 168 -127.62 10.91 -7.20
CA ALA A 168 -126.75 12.09 -7.32
C ALA A 168 -125.91 12.42 -6.07
N GLU A 169 -126.43 12.16 -4.86
CA GLU A 169 -125.70 12.44 -3.61
C GLU A 169 -124.51 11.48 -3.37
N SER A 170 -124.60 10.24 -3.88
CA SER A 170 -123.50 9.27 -3.76
C SER A 170 -122.34 9.62 -4.69
N ASP A 171 -122.63 10.18 -5.88
CA ASP A 171 -121.60 10.55 -6.85
C ASP A 171 -120.73 11.73 -6.37
N ASP A 172 -121.32 12.73 -5.71
CA ASP A 172 -120.57 13.88 -5.17
C ASP A 172 -119.61 13.47 -4.03
N LYS A 173 -120.02 12.52 -3.19
CA LYS A 173 -119.16 11.95 -2.14
C LYS A 173 -117.96 11.20 -2.73
N ILE A 174 -118.14 10.48 -3.85
CA ILE A 174 -117.02 9.80 -4.52
C ILE A 174 -116.03 10.82 -5.08
N SER A 175 -116.50 11.88 -5.74
CA SER A 175 -115.63 12.92 -6.32
C SER A 175 -114.75 13.60 -5.25
N THR A 176 -115.33 13.91 -4.09
CA THR A 176 -114.60 14.55 -2.98
C THR A 176 -113.49 13.65 -2.42
N LEU A 177 -113.75 12.35 -2.24
CA LEU A 177 -112.75 11.39 -1.75
C LEU A 177 -111.55 11.23 -2.69
N VAL A 178 -111.76 11.28 -4.01
CA VAL A 178 -110.66 11.17 -4.99
C VAL A 178 -109.72 12.38 -4.91
N ILE A 179 -110.25 13.58 -4.69
CA ILE A 179 -109.45 14.81 -4.58
C ILE A 179 -108.56 14.79 -3.32
N GLU A 180 -109.06 14.26 -2.20
CA GLU A 180 -108.28 14.14 -0.97
C GLU A 180 -107.06 13.20 -1.13
N ILE A 181 -107.23 12.06 -1.81
CA ILE A 181 -106.14 11.10 -2.06
C ILE A 181 -105.01 11.73 -2.89
N LEU A 182 -105.34 12.55 -3.89
CA LEU A 182 -104.36 13.24 -4.76
C LEU A 182 -103.50 14.25 -3.98
N MET A 183 -104.07 14.95 -3.01
CA MET A 183 -103.33 15.91 -2.19
C MET A 183 -102.30 15.24 -1.29
N VAL A 184 -102.67 14.14 -0.63
CA VAL A 184 -101.76 13.41 0.28
C VAL A 184 -100.56 12.85 -0.47
N SER A 185 -100.76 12.24 -1.64
CA SER A 185 -99.69 11.66 -2.45
C SER A 185 -98.63 12.68 -2.89
N THR A 186 -99.05 13.91 -3.20
CA THR A 186 -98.13 14.98 -3.65
C THR A 186 -97.18 15.44 -2.53
N VAL A 187 -97.67 15.54 -1.30
CA VAL A 187 -96.85 15.95 -0.14
C VAL A 187 -95.76 14.92 0.16
N PHE A 188 -96.09 13.64 0.15
CA PHE A 188 -95.11 12.57 0.36
C PHE A 188 -94.05 12.51 -0.75
N GLY A 189 -94.42 12.83 -1.99
CA GLY A 189 -93.48 12.95 -3.12
C GLY A 189 -92.37 13.98 -2.88
N TRP A 190 -92.71 15.17 -2.36
CA TRP A 190 -91.71 16.21 -2.07
C TRP A 190 -90.79 15.86 -0.90
N ILE A 191 -91.31 15.22 0.15
CA ILE A 191 -90.52 14.79 1.32
C ILE A 191 -89.44 13.78 0.92
N THR A 192 -89.80 12.82 0.06
CA THR A 192 -88.87 11.76 -0.37
C THR A 192 -87.74 12.28 -1.26
N ILE A 193 -88.01 13.24 -2.15
CA ILE A 193 -86.98 13.92 -2.95
C ILE A 193 -85.98 14.65 -2.04
N GLY A 194 -86.46 15.33 -1.00
CA GLY A 194 -85.61 16.02 -0.02
C GLY A 194 -84.67 15.06 0.71
N LEU A 195 -85.18 13.90 1.14
CA LEU A 195 -84.38 12.87 1.82
C LEU A 195 -83.30 12.27 0.91
N ILE A 196 -83.62 11.98 -0.36
CA ILE A 196 -82.63 11.46 -1.33
C ILE A 196 -81.49 12.46 -1.53
N PHE A 197 -81.81 13.75 -1.67
CA PHE A 197 -80.79 14.79 -1.84
C PHE A 197 -79.84 14.87 -0.64
N ILE A 198 -80.37 14.73 0.60
CA ILE A 198 -79.57 14.73 1.82
C ILE A 198 -78.63 13.51 1.86
N ILE A 199 -79.13 12.30 1.55
CA ILE A 199 -78.34 11.06 1.59
C ILE A 199 -77.20 11.11 0.57
N VAL A 200 -77.48 11.51 -0.68
CA VAL A 200 -76.46 11.57 -1.74
C VAL A 200 -75.42 12.64 -1.44
N LYS A 201 -75.83 13.80 -0.91
CA LYS A 201 -74.90 14.86 -0.49
C LYS A 201 -74.00 14.40 0.66
N ARG A 202 -74.54 13.63 1.61
CA ARG A 202 -73.78 13.07 2.74
C ARG A 202 -72.76 12.02 2.28
N ALA A 203 -73.10 11.17 1.32
CA ALA A 203 -72.20 10.14 0.79
C ALA A 203 -71.09 10.69 -0.14
N THR A 204 -71.36 11.76 -0.89
CA THR A 204 -70.40 12.28 -1.89
C THR A 204 -69.48 13.39 -1.39
N LYS A 205 -69.82 14.05 -0.27
CA LYS A 205 -68.96 15.09 0.33
C LYS A 205 -67.59 14.55 0.77
N PRO A 206 -67.47 13.40 1.48
CA PRO A 206 -66.17 12.84 1.87
C PRO A 206 -65.26 12.52 0.68
N ILE A 207 -65.83 12.03 -0.43
CA ILE A 207 -65.09 11.73 -1.67
C ILE A 207 -64.51 13.01 -2.29
N ALA A 208 -65.24 14.12 -2.26
CA ALA A 208 -64.75 15.40 -2.73
C ALA A 208 -63.61 15.95 -1.85
N THR A 209 -63.72 15.78 -0.53
CA THR A 209 -62.64 16.14 0.42
C THR A 209 -61.39 15.29 0.19
N LEU A 210 -61.55 13.98 -0.01
CA LEU A 210 -60.46 13.06 -0.34
C LEU A 210 -59.74 13.49 -1.62
N LYS A 211 -60.50 13.82 -2.68
CA LYS A 211 -59.96 14.34 -3.93
C LYS A 211 -59.14 15.62 -3.69
N SER A 212 -59.68 16.57 -2.93
CA SER A 212 -58.98 17.82 -2.61
C SER A 212 -57.70 17.58 -1.79
N GLY A 213 -57.71 16.60 -0.88
CA GLY A 213 -56.54 16.21 -0.10
C GLY A 213 -55.41 15.67 -0.97
N PHE A 214 -55.71 14.80 -1.95
CA PHE A 214 -54.73 14.34 -2.93
C PHE A 214 -54.23 15.45 -3.86
N GLU A 215 -55.10 16.35 -4.30
CA GLU A 215 -54.67 17.52 -5.10
C GLU A 215 -53.72 18.43 -4.32
N ASN A 216 -53.91 18.59 -3.01
CA ASN A 216 -53.00 19.33 -2.14
C ASN A 216 -51.65 18.62 -1.96
N LEU A 217 -51.65 17.29 -1.81
CA LEU A 217 -50.42 16.49 -1.75
C LEU A 217 -49.61 16.55 -3.05
N LEU A 218 -50.27 16.63 -4.21
CA LEU A 218 -49.58 16.72 -5.50
C LEU A 218 -49.00 18.11 -5.78
N LYS A 219 -49.60 19.16 -5.22
CA LYS A 219 -49.12 20.55 -5.40
C LYS A 219 -48.06 20.95 -4.39
N SER A 220 -47.93 20.22 -3.29
CA SER A 220 -46.99 20.50 -2.22
C SER A 220 -45.92 19.42 -2.16
N ASN A 221 -44.64 19.80 -2.14
CA ASN A 221 -43.56 18.86 -1.82
C ASN A 221 -43.45 18.57 -0.32
N ASP A 222 -44.44 18.98 0.48
CA ASP A 222 -44.48 18.76 1.92
C ASP A 222 -45.13 17.40 2.24
N PRO A 223 -44.35 16.40 2.68
CA PRO A 223 -44.89 15.11 3.07
C PRO A 223 -45.79 15.20 4.31
N SER A 224 -45.84 16.33 5.05
CA SER A 224 -46.58 16.53 6.31
C SER A 224 -48.11 16.66 6.17
N ILE A 225 -48.61 16.89 4.95
CA ILE A 225 -50.04 17.05 4.66
C ILE A 225 -50.79 15.74 4.96
N LYS A 226 -51.90 15.83 5.71
CA LYS A 226 -52.79 14.71 6.01
C LYS A 226 -54.10 14.83 5.22
N LEU A 227 -54.69 13.69 4.88
CA LEU A 227 -56.04 13.62 4.34
C LEU A 227 -57.04 13.80 5.48
N ASP A 228 -57.63 14.99 5.57
CA ASP A 228 -58.62 15.35 6.59
C ASP A 228 -60.04 14.96 6.13
N VAL A 229 -60.37 13.68 6.25
CA VAL A 229 -61.66 13.13 5.82
C VAL A 229 -62.45 12.65 7.04
N GLU A 230 -63.39 13.48 7.50
CA GLU A 230 -64.32 13.13 8.59
C GLU A 230 -65.45 12.22 8.10
N SER A 231 -65.14 10.94 7.91
CA SER A 231 -66.13 9.90 7.61
C SER A 231 -65.91 8.66 8.46
N LYS A 232 -67.00 7.95 8.79
CA LYS A 232 -66.98 6.70 9.57
C LYS A 232 -67.22 5.45 8.69
N ASP A 233 -67.16 5.64 7.38
CA ASP A 233 -67.31 4.59 6.38
C ASP A 233 -65.95 4.22 5.78
N GLU A 234 -65.95 3.38 4.74
CA GLU A 234 -64.77 2.89 4.06
C GLU A 234 -63.90 4.03 3.50
N ILE A 235 -64.49 5.20 3.20
CA ILE A 235 -63.75 6.37 2.70
C ILE A 235 -62.89 6.98 3.81
N GLY A 236 -63.39 7.00 5.05
CA GLY A 236 -62.64 7.45 6.23
C GLY A 236 -61.51 6.47 6.60
N GLU A 237 -61.75 5.17 6.50
CA GLU A 237 -60.71 4.14 6.73
C GLU A 237 -59.55 4.27 5.73
N VAL A 238 -59.85 4.46 4.44
CA VAL A 238 -58.82 4.67 3.41
C VAL A 238 -57.99 5.92 3.69
N ALA A 239 -58.61 7.03 4.11
CA ALA A 239 -57.90 8.24 4.50
C ALA A 239 -56.96 8.01 5.70
N ASN A 240 -57.44 7.29 6.73
CA ASN A 240 -56.65 6.95 7.91
C ASN A 240 -55.48 6.01 7.60
N LEU A 241 -55.69 5.00 6.76
CA LEU A 241 -54.65 4.07 6.33
C LEU A 241 -53.58 4.77 5.50
N PHE A 242 -53.99 5.67 4.59
CA PHE A 242 -53.05 6.50 3.83
C PHE A 242 -52.27 7.45 4.75
N ASN A 243 -52.93 8.10 5.71
CA ASN A 243 -52.25 8.94 6.71
C ASN A 243 -51.23 8.13 7.52
N SER A 244 -51.56 6.90 7.90
CA SER A 244 -50.65 6.00 8.63
C SER A 244 -49.46 5.57 7.76
N TYR A 245 -49.68 5.31 6.48
CA TYR A 245 -48.60 5.05 5.52
C TYR A 245 -47.70 6.28 5.35
N MET A 246 -48.27 7.48 5.22
CA MET A 246 -47.52 8.73 5.17
C MET A 246 -46.73 9.00 6.45
N ASP A 247 -47.30 8.73 7.62
CA ASP A 247 -46.58 8.84 8.88
C ASP A 247 -45.39 7.85 8.94
N LYS A 248 -45.52 6.63 8.40
CA LYS A 248 -44.41 5.69 8.23
C LYS A 248 -43.34 6.19 7.25
N VAL A 249 -43.75 6.76 6.11
CA VAL A 249 -42.83 7.35 5.11
C VAL A 249 -42.04 8.51 5.73
N ARG A 250 -42.70 9.43 6.46
CA ARG A 250 -42.04 10.55 7.16
C ARG A 250 -41.04 10.06 8.20
N ALA A 251 -41.42 9.06 8.99
CA ALA A 251 -40.51 8.47 9.98
C ALA A 251 -39.26 7.88 9.30
N GLY A 252 -39.43 7.19 8.17
CA GLY A 252 -38.33 6.68 7.34
C GLY A 252 -37.44 7.79 6.79
N LEU A 253 -38.02 8.84 6.19
CA LEU A 253 -37.27 9.99 5.67
C LEU A 253 -36.48 10.72 6.76
N LYS A 254 -37.07 10.92 7.95
CA LYS A 254 -36.39 11.52 9.10
C LYS A 254 -35.26 10.64 9.65
N GLN A 255 -35.40 9.32 9.53
CA GLN A 255 -34.35 8.38 9.90
C GLN A 255 -33.19 8.42 8.90
N ASP A 256 -33.48 8.50 7.60
CA ASP A 256 -32.47 8.68 6.55
C ASP A 256 -31.74 10.03 6.66
N GLU A 257 -32.47 11.11 6.97
CA GLU A 257 -31.92 12.45 7.22
C GLU A 257 -30.84 12.43 8.31
N LYS A 258 -31.11 11.76 9.44
CA LYS A 258 -30.11 11.59 10.52
C LYS A 258 -28.84 10.88 10.07
N VAL A 259 -28.97 9.84 9.24
CA VAL A 259 -27.81 9.10 8.71
C VAL A 259 -26.98 10.01 7.81
N ILE A 260 -27.63 10.84 6.99
CA ILE A 260 -26.95 11.80 6.10
C ILE A 260 -26.26 12.92 6.91
N GLU A 261 -26.92 13.46 7.93
CA GLU A 261 -26.30 14.45 8.83
C GLU A 261 -25.07 13.88 9.55
N GLU A 262 -25.17 12.66 10.11
CA GLU A 262 -24.05 11.97 10.74
C GLU A 262 -22.93 11.67 9.73
N ALA A 263 -23.28 11.23 8.52
CA ALA A 263 -22.31 10.98 7.45
C ALA A 263 -21.56 12.25 7.04
N ASN A 264 -22.23 13.40 6.95
CA ASN A 264 -21.59 14.68 6.64
C ASN A 264 -20.60 15.11 7.72
N ASP A 265 -20.98 15.03 9.00
CA ASP A 265 -20.08 15.31 10.13
C ASP A 265 -18.84 14.37 10.13
N ILE A 266 -19.04 13.09 9.84
CA ILE A 266 -17.95 12.11 9.78
C ILE A 266 -17.05 12.34 8.56
N LEU A 267 -17.61 12.71 7.41
CA LEU A 267 -16.83 13.10 6.23
C LEU A 267 -15.94 14.30 6.52
N GLU A 268 -16.43 15.32 7.24
CA GLU A 268 -15.61 16.47 7.66
C GLU A 268 -14.48 16.03 8.61
N LYS A 269 -14.78 15.17 9.59
CA LYS A 269 -13.76 14.60 10.49
C LYS A 269 -12.71 13.77 9.74
N THR A 270 -13.14 12.92 8.81
CA THR A 270 -12.25 12.10 7.98
C THR A 270 -11.40 12.97 7.05
N GLY A 271 -11.97 14.02 6.45
CA GLY A 271 -11.24 14.99 5.64
C GLY A 271 -10.14 15.73 6.43
N ASN A 272 -10.35 15.92 7.73
CA ASN A 272 -9.35 16.46 8.66
C ASN A 272 -8.35 15.41 9.21
N GLY A 273 -8.42 14.16 8.74
CA GLY A 273 -7.50 13.07 9.11
C GLY A 273 -7.98 12.17 10.26
N PHE A 274 -9.20 12.33 10.77
CA PHE A 274 -9.74 11.48 11.84
C PHE A 274 -10.50 10.27 11.28
N PHE A 275 -9.81 9.15 11.11
CA PHE A 275 -10.39 7.90 10.56
C PHE A 275 -11.03 6.95 11.59
N VAL A 276 -11.21 7.40 12.84
CA VAL A 276 -11.76 6.57 13.93
C VAL A 276 -13.29 6.57 14.00
N TYR A 277 -13.94 7.56 13.40
CA TYR A 277 -15.39 7.75 13.49
C TYR A 277 -16.13 6.98 12.38
N GLN A 278 -17.29 6.43 12.71
CA GLN A 278 -18.15 5.65 11.82
C GLN A 278 -19.61 6.08 11.99
N VAL A 279 -20.38 6.03 10.91
CA VAL A 279 -21.81 6.33 10.92
C VAL A 279 -22.54 5.16 11.56
N ASN A 280 -23.16 5.37 12.72
CA ASN A 280 -23.80 4.32 13.50
C ASN A 280 -25.31 4.26 13.29
N SER A 281 -25.94 5.36 12.89
CA SER A 281 -27.37 5.40 12.64
C SER A 281 -27.77 4.41 11.53
N THR A 282 -28.97 3.84 11.63
CA THR A 282 -29.52 2.92 10.62
C THR A 282 -30.44 3.68 9.68
N ALA A 283 -30.31 3.50 8.37
CA ALA A 283 -31.23 4.10 7.41
C ALA A 283 -32.48 3.23 7.21
N SER A 284 -33.63 3.85 6.93
CA SER A 284 -34.83 3.14 6.49
C SER A 284 -34.75 2.80 5.00
N ASN A 285 -34.03 3.59 4.20
CA ASN A 285 -33.79 3.33 2.79
C ASN A 285 -32.57 2.41 2.60
N PRO A 286 -32.72 1.25 1.93
CA PRO A 286 -31.64 0.30 1.70
C PRO A 286 -30.43 0.90 0.96
N TYR A 287 -30.62 1.88 0.08
CA TYR A 287 -29.54 2.53 -0.65
C TYR A 287 -28.73 3.48 0.25
N VAL A 288 -29.39 4.16 1.19
CA VAL A 288 -28.70 5.02 2.18
C VAL A 288 -27.94 4.15 3.18
N GLU A 289 -28.50 3.00 3.56
CA GLU A 289 -27.82 2.02 4.43
C GLU A 289 -26.59 1.41 3.73
N ASP A 290 -26.68 1.06 2.45
CA ASP A 290 -25.53 0.56 1.67
C ASP A 290 -24.44 1.64 1.53
N LEU A 291 -24.82 2.90 1.25
CA LEU A 291 -23.87 4.02 1.20
C LEU A 291 -23.13 4.20 2.53
N LYS A 292 -23.86 4.14 3.66
CA LYS A 292 -23.29 4.16 5.01
C LYS A 292 -22.26 3.05 5.19
N ASN A 293 -22.61 1.82 4.83
CA ASN A 293 -21.72 0.66 5.00
C ASN A 293 -20.46 0.79 4.14
N LYS A 294 -20.58 1.26 2.89
CA LYS A 294 -19.45 1.54 2.01
C LYS A 294 -18.56 2.67 2.54
N LEU A 295 -19.15 3.74 3.08
CA LEU A 295 -18.42 4.83 3.71
C LEU A 295 -17.61 4.34 4.93
N ASN A 296 -18.25 3.61 5.85
CA ASN A 296 -17.57 3.05 7.02
C ASN A 296 -16.44 2.08 6.63
N SER A 297 -16.67 1.25 5.61
CA SER A 297 -15.66 0.34 5.06
C SER A 297 -14.47 1.09 4.49
N MET A 298 -14.70 2.16 3.71
CA MET A 298 -13.64 3.01 3.18
C MET A 298 -12.82 3.66 4.30
N ILE A 299 -13.48 4.28 5.29
CA ILE A 299 -12.81 4.89 6.45
C ILE A 299 -11.96 3.86 7.20
N ASN A 300 -12.51 2.67 7.47
CA ASN A 300 -11.79 1.62 8.20
C ASN A 300 -10.57 1.10 7.43
N HIS A 301 -10.70 0.82 6.13
CA HIS A 301 -9.56 0.36 5.32
C HIS A 301 -8.45 1.42 5.21
N THR A 302 -8.82 2.70 5.08
CA THR A 302 -7.84 3.80 5.08
C THR A 302 -7.17 3.92 6.45
N LYS A 303 -7.93 3.83 7.55
CA LYS A 303 -7.39 3.80 8.92
C LYS A 303 -6.36 2.68 9.08
N GLU A 304 -6.72 1.44 8.76
CA GLU A 304 -5.84 0.27 8.91
C GLU A 304 -4.55 0.43 8.09
N THR A 305 -4.65 1.00 6.90
CA THR A 305 -3.49 1.29 6.04
C THR A 305 -2.57 2.34 6.67
N LEU A 306 -3.13 3.45 7.15
CA LEU A 306 -2.37 4.50 7.83
C LEU A 306 -1.76 4.01 9.15
N ASP A 307 -2.46 3.17 9.91
CA ASP A 307 -1.95 2.56 11.14
C ASP A 307 -0.74 1.67 10.84
N ARG A 308 -0.78 0.84 9.77
CA ARG A 308 0.36 0.01 9.33
C ARG A 308 1.58 0.84 8.92
N ILE A 309 1.33 1.95 8.20
CA ILE A 309 2.36 2.92 7.81
C ILE A 309 2.98 3.56 9.05
N ASN A 310 2.14 4.07 9.96
CA ASN A 310 2.58 4.74 11.17
C ASN A 310 3.35 3.79 12.10
N ASP A 311 2.91 2.55 12.24
CA ASP A 311 3.61 1.52 13.01
C ASP A 311 4.99 1.20 12.41
N THR A 312 5.08 1.15 11.08
CA THR A 312 6.37 0.97 10.38
C THR A 312 7.30 2.16 10.61
N LEU A 313 6.79 3.38 10.46
CA LEU A 313 7.56 4.61 10.72
C LEU A 313 8.00 4.71 12.19
N LYS A 314 7.17 4.25 13.13
CA LYS A 314 7.54 4.17 14.55
C LYS A 314 8.71 3.20 14.76
N ASN A 315 8.66 2.00 14.17
CA ASN A 315 9.78 1.07 14.23
C ASN A 315 11.05 1.68 13.62
N TYR A 316 10.95 2.36 12.47
CA TYR A 316 12.10 3.06 11.86
C TYR A 316 12.64 4.19 12.74
N SER A 317 11.76 4.93 13.44
CA SER A 317 12.19 5.96 14.40
C SER A 317 12.95 5.39 15.60
N GLU A 318 12.70 4.12 15.95
CA GLU A 318 13.46 3.36 16.95
C GLU A 318 14.69 2.66 16.34
N SER A 319 15.09 3.02 15.13
CA SER A 319 16.20 2.41 14.36
C SER A 319 16.03 0.92 14.04
N LYS A 320 14.77 0.47 13.89
CA LYS A 320 14.43 -0.92 13.50
C LYS A 320 14.07 -1.03 12.03
N PHE A 321 15.06 -0.90 11.16
CA PHE A 321 14.92 -0.92 9.70
C PHE A 321 14.70 -2.32 9.11
N ASP A 322 14.86 -3.37 9.91
CA ASP A 322 14.49 -4.74 9.58
C ASP A 322 12.97 -5.00 9.66
N TYR A 323 12.20 -4.08 10.24
CA TYR A 323 10.74 -4.16 10.28
C TYR A 323 10.14 -4.03 8.87
N LYS A 324 9.40 -5.06 8.46
CA LYS A 324 8.77 -5.15 7.14
C LYS A 324 7.30 -4.77 7.26
N ILE A 325 6.91 -3.67 6.59
CA ILE A 325 5.51 -3.31 6.45
C ILE A 325 4.73 -4.48 5.83
N ASN A 326 3.65 -4.90 6.49
CA ASN A 326 2.66 -5.70 5.81
C ASN A 326 2.03 -4.77 4.77
N ASP A 327 2.11 -5.10 3.48
CA ASP A 327 1.59 -4.31 2.35
C ASP A 327 0.45 -5.03 1.59
N LYS A 328 0.04 -6.21 2.07
CA LYS A 328 -1.10 -6.95 1.50
C LYS A 328 -2.36 -6.08 1.50
N GLY A 329 -3.02 -6.00 0.34
CA GLY A 329 -4.25 -5.23 0.19
C GLY A 329 -4.06 -3.72 0.01
N ILE A 330 -2.82 -3.22 -0.05
CA ILE A 330 -2.53 -1.80 -0.27
C ILE A 330 -2.12 -1.59 -1.73
N TYR A 331 -2.94 -0.85 -2.48
CA TYR A 331 -2.72 -0.57 -3.90
C TYR A 331 -3.01 0.91 -4.20
N GLY A 332 -2.83 1.35 -5.45
CA GLY A 332 -3.05 2.75 -5.82
C GLY A 332 -2.01 3.68 -5.20
N ASP A 333 -2.40 4.92 -4.92
CA ASP A 333 -1.53 5.93 -4.30
C ASP A 333 -0.99 5.48 -2.94
N LEU A 334 -1.81 4.79 -2.13
CA LEU A 334 -1.37 4.23 -0.85
C LEU A 334 -0.38 3.07 -1.05
N GLY A 335 -0.47 2.35 -2.17
CA GLY A 335 0.50 1.31 -2.56
C GLY A 335 1.86 1.92 -2.87
N SER A 336 1.90 3.02 -3.63
CA SER A 336 3.13 3.81 -3.83
C SER A 336 3.74 4.30 -2.52
N LEU A 337 2.91 4.82 -1.60
CA LEU A 337 3.37 5.26 -0.28
C LEU A 337 3.97 4.10 0.52
N ALA A 338 3.30 2.95 0.58
CA ALA A 338 3.80 1.76 1.27
C ALA A 338 5.11 1.23 0.66
N ALA A 339 5.22 1.22 -0.67
CA ALA A 339 6.44 0.83 -1.38
C ALA A 339 7.59 1.84 -1.15
N GLY A 340 7.28 3.13 -1.09
CA GLY A 340 8.24 4.19 -0.75
C GLY A 340 8.79 4.04 0.67
N ILE A 341 7.94 3.74 1.65
CA ILE A 341 8.37 3.45 3.03
C ILE A 341 9.29 2.22 3.06
N LYS A 342 8.91 1.14 2.36
CA LYS A 342 9.76 -0.05 2.24
C LYS A 342 11.13 0.28 1.63
N LEU A 343 11.16 1.17 0.62
CA LEU A 343 12.40 1.63 0.01
C LEU A 343 13.28 2.39 1.01
N VAL A 344 12.71 3.24 1.86
CA VAL A 344 13.45 3.92 2.93
C VAL A 344 14.09 2.89 3.88
N GLY A 345 13.32 1.92 4.37
CA GLY A 345 13.85 0.87 5.25
C GLY A 345 14.96 0.04 4.62
N ASN A 346 14.79 -0.35 3.35
CA ASN A 346 15.81 -1.08 2.60
C ASN A 346 17.07 -0.24 2.40
N ASN A 347 16.94 1.00 1.92
CA ASN A 347 18.10 1.88 1.67
C ASN A 347 18.85 2.20 2.96
N THR A 348 18.15 2.44 4.08
CA THR A 348 18.82 2.63 5.37
C THR A 348 19.50 1.35 5.84
N SER A 349 18.90 0.18 5.60
CA SER A 349 19.55 -1.10 5.87
C SER A 349 20.82 -1.29 5.06
N GLU A 350 20.81 -0.89 3.79
CA GLU A 350 21.97 -0.93 2.90
C GLU A 350 23.08 0.03 3.37
N ILE A 351 22.73 1.24 3.81
CA ILE A 351 23.71 2.19 4.38
C ILE A 351 24.35 1.63 5.65
N LEU A 352 23.56 1.07 6.56
CA LEU A 352 24.07 0.45 7.79
C LEU A 352 24.96 -0.75 7.48
N ALA A 353 24.56 -1.58 6.51
CA ALA A 353 25.36 -2.69 6.02
C ALA A 353 26.70 -2.24 5.43
N MET A 354 26.73 -1.15 4.64
CA MET A 354 27.96 -0.55 4.12
C MET A 354 28.88 -0.12 5.26
N ILE A 355 28.35 0.63 6.25
CA ILE A 355 29.13 1.09 7.41
C ILE A 355 29.73 -0.10 8.16
N MET A 356 28.95 -1.17 8.39
CA MET A 356 29.44 -2.35 9.08
C MET A 356 30.52 -3.09 8.29
N ASN A 357 30.29 -3.35 6.99
CA ASN A 357 31.28 -4.04 6.15
C ASN A 357 32.59 -3.23 6.05
N THR A 358 32.50 -1.91 5.85
CA THR A 358 33.67 -1.02 5.84
C THR A 358 34.37 -0.99 7.20
N GLY A 359 33.62 -0.96 8.30
CA GLY A 359 34.19 -1.03 9.65
C GLY A 359 34.93 -2.35 9.91
N ASP A 360 34.33 -3.48 9.53
CA ASP A 360 34.94 -4.81 9.64
C ASP A 360 36.25 -4.85 8.82
N SER A 361 36.25 -4.39 7.57
CA SER A 361 37.47 -4.31 6.73
C SER A 361 38.52 -3.34 7.27
N LEU A 362 38.12 -2.20 7.84
CA LEU A 362 39.03 -1.22 8.45
C LEU A 362 39.70 -1.80 9.71
N LYS A 363 38.95 -2.56 10.50
CA LYS A 363 39.48 -3.26 11.69
C LYS A 363 40.53 -4.31 11.31
N GLU A 364 40.29 -5.07 10.26
CA GLU A 364 41.28 -6.04 9.74
C GLU A 364 42.53 -5.34 9.18
N SER A 365 42.33 -4.27 8.39
CA SER A 365 43.43 -3.50 7.80
C SER A 365 44.30 -2.82 8.86
N THR A 366 43.69 -2.26 9.91
CA THR A 366 44.42 -1.64 11.04
C THR A 366 45.16 -2.67 11.88
N HIS A 367 44.60 -3.86 12.07
CA HIS A 367 45.30 -4.96 12.74
C HIS A 367 46.55 -5.39 11.96
N THR A 368 46.44 -5.48 10.64
CA THR A 368 47.57 -5.78 9.74
C THR A 368 48.63 -4.67 9.83
N LEU A 369 48.22 -3.41 9.78
CA LEU A 369 49.11 -2.25 9.89
C LEU A 369 49.84 -2.19 11.23
N SER A 370 49.13 -2.41 12.34
CA SER A 370 49.71 -2.47 13.69
C SER A 370 50.75 -3.58 13.81
N THR A 371 50.46 -4.76 13.25
CA THR A 371 51.40 -5.90 13.22
C THR A 371 52.66 -5.57 12.42
N ALA A 372 52.51 -5.00 11.23
CA ALA A 372 53.64 -4.56 10.40
C ALA A 372 54.48 -3.49 11.11
N SER A 373 53.84 -2.56 11.82
CA SER A 373 54.51 -1.52 12.59
C SER A 373 55.35 -2.08 13.74
N ASN A 374 54.79 -3.01 14.52
CA ASN A 374 55.53 -3.68 15.59
C ASN A 374 56.73 -4.46 15.05
N GLN A 375 56.59 -5.08 13.88
CA GLN A 375 57.68 -5.79 13.23
C GLN A 375 58.77 -4.82 12.75
N LEU A 376 58.41 -3.66 12.18
CA LEU A 376 59.36 -2.61 11.81
C LEU A 376 60.11 -2.05 13.02
N SER A 377 59.40 -1.79 14.13
CA SER A 377 60.02 -1.35 15.39
C SER A 377 61.03 -2.37 15.92
N THR A 378 60.65 -3.66 15.93
CA THR A 378 61.53 -4.76 16.36
C THR A 378 62.76 -4.87 15.46
N SER A 379 62.57 -4.82 14.14
CA SER A 379 63.68 -4.86 13.17
C SER A 379 64.61 -3.67 13.30
N SER A 380 64.06 -2.48 13.58
CA SER A 380 64.86 -1.26 13.78
C SER A 380 65.69 -1.35 15.05
N ASN A 381 65.12 -1.84 16.16
CA ASN A 381 65.88 -2.08 17.40
C ASN A 381 67.00 -3.12 17.21
N GLN A 382 66.74 -4.20 16.49
CA GLN A 382 67.77 -5.20 16.17
C GLN A 382 68.88 -4.60 15.30
N GLN A 383 68.52 -3.78 14.31
CA GLN A 383 69.48 -3.09 13.46
C GLN A 383 70.32 -2.09 14.25
N ALA A 384 69.74 -1.38 15.21
CA ALA A 384 70.47 -0.47 16.10
C ALA A 384 71.53 -1.23 16.91
N ALA A 385 71.18 -2.38 17.49
CA ALA A 385 72.15 -3.24 18.20
C ALA A 385 73.30 -3.72 17.29
N SER A 386 73.00 -4.11 16.05
CA SER A 386 74.03 -4.48 15.08
C SER A 386 74.92 -3.31 14.65
N LEU A 387 74.38 -2.09 14.61
CA LEU A 387 75.16 -0.88 14.36
C LEU A 387 76.08 -0.52 15.53
N GLU A 388 75.63 -0.72 16.79
CA GLU A 388 76.50 -0.58 17.97
C GLU A 388 77.70 -1.53 17.92
N GLU A 389 77.48 -2.81 17.58
CA GLU A 389 78.56 -3.79 17.41
C GLU A 389 79.50 -3.40 16.26
N THR A 390 78.96 -2.91 15.16
CA THR A 390 79.73 -2.45 14.00
C THR A 390 80.58 -1.22 14.36
N ALA A 391 80.02 -0.27 15.10
CA ALA A 391 80.74 0.91 15.58
C ALA A 391 81.90 0.51 16.50
N ALA A 392 81.68 -0.39 17.45
CA ALA A 392 82.74 -0.92 18.32
C ALA A 392 83.85 -1.64 17.53
N ALA A 393 83.49 -2.43 16.53
CA ALA A 393 84.46 -3.08 15.63
C ALA A 393 85.28 -2.05 14.83
N LEU A 394 84.64 -0.97 14.36
CA LEU A 394 85.32 0.11 13.65
C LEU A 394 86.28 0.89 14.55
N GLU A 395 85.93 1.15 15.81
CA GLU A 395 86.86 1.75 16.77
C GLU A 395 88.12 0.90 16.96
N GLN A 396 87.94 -0.42 17.10
CA GLN A 396 89.06 -1.35 17.22
C GLN A 396 89.92 -1.39 15.94
N ILE A 397 89.31 -1.41 14.76
CA ILE A 397 90.02 -1.36 13.48
C ILE A 397 90.78 -0.05 13.33
N THR A 398 90.17 1.08 13.69
CA THR A 398 90.80 2.41 13.68
C THR A 398 92.04 2.42 14.57
N ALA A 399 91.94 1.88 15.78
CA ALA A 399 93.07 1.75 16.71
C ALA A 399 94.21 0.90 16.12
N ASN A 400 93.88 -0.22 15.47
CA ASN A 400 94.87 -1.08 14.83
C ASN A 400 95.56 -0.41 13.63
N ILE A 401 94.83 0.33 12.80
CA ILE A 401 95.40 1.08 11.66
C ILE A 401 96.34 2.18 12.16
N LYS A 402 95.95 2.89 13.22
CA LYS A 402 96.82 3.89 13.86
C LYS A 402 98.09 3.24 14.41
N GLY A 403 97.97 2.10 15.08
CA GLY A 403 99.10 1.31 15.57
C GLY A 403 100.03 0.84 14.43
N ASN A 404 99.47 0.38 13.30
CA ASN A 404 100.26 0.02 12.11
C ASN A 404 101.03 1.22 11.55
N THR A 405 100.41 2.39 11.52
CA THR A 405 101.04 3.63 11.03
C THR A 405 102.21 4.05 11.92
N GLU A 406 102.03 3.99 13.24
CA GLU A 406 103.09 4.25 14.22
C GLU A 406 104.23 3.23 14.08
N ALA A 407 103.90 1.93 14.00
CA ALA A 407 104.88 0.86 13.81
C ALA A 407 105.66 0.99 12.50
N SER A 408 105.01 1.39 11.40
CA SER A 408 105.69 1.68 10.12
C SER A 408 106.65 2.86 10.23
N ASN A 409 106.29 3.92 10.95
CA ASN A 409 107.19 5.05 11.18
C ASN A 409 108.42 4.63 12.02
N GLU A 410 108.22 3.84 13.08
CA GLU A 410 109.31 3.29 13.88
C GLU A 410 110.22 2.36 13.07
N MET A 411 109.64 1.46 12.25
CA MET A 411 110.39 0.57 11.37
C MET A 411 111.21 1.35 10.34
N SER A 412 110.66 2.43 9.77
CA SER A 412 111.39 3.31 8.84
C SER A 412 112.60 3.96 9.52
N SER A 413 112.43 4.46 10.76
CA SER A 413 113.53 5.00 11.54
C SER A 413 114.61 3.96 11.82
N LEU A 414 114.21 2.76 12.27
CA LEU A 414 115.12 1.65 12.57
C LEU A 414 115.88 1.21 11.31
N ALA A 415 115.20 1.09 10.18
CA ALA A 415 115.84 0.75 8.91
C ALA A 415 116.91 1.79 8.54
N GLY A 416 116.65 3.09 8.76
CA GLY A 416 117.65 4.15 8.60
C GLY A 416 118.89 3.96 9.48
N TYR A 417 118.73 3.55 10.74
CA TYR A 417 119.86 3.21 11.62
C TYR A 417 120.64 1.98 11.12
N VAL A 418 119.94 0.94 10.67
CA VAL A 418 120.57 -0.28 10.14
C VAL A 418 121.32 0.01 8.85
N THR A 419 120.77 0.81 7.93
CA THR A 419 121.47 1.28 6.72
C THR A 419 122.79 1.97 7.08
N LYS A 420 122.75 2.88 8.06
CA LYS A 420 123.97 3.59 8.50
C LYS A 420 125.01 2.64 9.09
N SER A 421 124.58 1.64 9.86
CA SER A 421 125.48 0.62 10.42
C SER A 421 126.08 -0.28 9.35
N ALA A 422 125.28 -0.69 8.35
CA ALA A 422 125.74 -1.50 7.22
C ALA A 422 126.73 -0.73 6.33
N GLN A 423 126.49 0.55 6.06
CA GLN A 423 127.43 1.44 5.37
C GLN A 423 128.75 1.59 6.13
N ASN A 424 128.71 1.71 7.46
CA ASN A 424 129.92 1.74 8.28
C ASN A 424 130.68 0.40 8.21
N GLY A 425 129.97 -0.72 8.29
CA GLY A 425 130.55 -2.06 8.12
C GLY A 425 131.22 -2.25 6.76
N HIS A 426 130.59 -1.75 5.69
CA HIS A 426 131.14 -1.73 4.34
C HIS A 426 132.46 -0.92 4.29
N SER A 427 132.48 0.28 4.88
CA SER A 427 133.70 1.12 4.94
C SER A 427 134.84 0.41 5.65
N LEU A 428 134.58 -0.20 6.82
CA LEU A 428 135.59 -0.93 7.59
C LEU A 428 136.12 -2.17 6.86
N ALA A 429 135.26 -2.89 6.13
CA ALA A 429 135.67 -4.01 5.29
C ALA A 429 136.61 -3.55 4.16
N ASN A 430 136.29 -2.42 3.52
CA ASN A 430 137.15 -1.79 2.52
C ASN A 430 138.51 -1.34 3.10
N GLU A 431 138.51 -0.68 4.25
CA GLU A 431 139.76 -0.34 4.96
C GLU A 431 140.60 -1.58 5.32
N THR A 432 139.94 -2.68 5.70
CA THR A 432 140.62 -3.95 6.00
C THR A 432 141.24 -4.57 4.74
N ALA A 433 140.54 -4.54 3.60
CA ALA A 433 141.07 -5.01 2.32
C ALA A 433 142.32 -4.23 1.91
N VAL A 434 142.30 -2.90 2.02
CA VAL A 434 143.46 -2.03 1.77
C VAL A 434 144.62 -2.38 2.71
N ALA A 435 144.36 -2.55 4.01
CA ALA A 435 145.41 -2.92 4.96
C ALA A 435 146.02 -4.31 4.66
N MET A 436 145.23 -5.27 4.18
CA MET A 436 145.75 -6.57 3.74
C MET A 436 146.60 -6.45 2.48
N ASP A 437 146.25 -5.55 1.54
CA ASP A 437 147.09 -5.25 0.37
C ASP A 437 148.43 -4.63 0.78
N ASP A 438 148.43 -3.68 1.72
CA ASP A 438 149.64 -3.07 2.26
C ASP A 438 150.54 -4.12 2.95
N ILE A 439 149.94 -5.02 3.74
CA ILE A 439 150.67 -6.14 4.37
C ILE A 439 151.27 -7.05 3.29
N ASN A 440 150.51 -7.39 2.26
CA ASN A 440 150.96 -8.28 1.18
C ASN A 440 152.16 -7.68 0.44
N ALA A 441 152.12 -6.37 0.15
CA ALA A 441 153.24 -5.64 -0.42
C ALA A 441 154.48 -5.70 0.49
N GLN A 442 154.32 -5.46 1.79
CA GLN A 442 155.42 -5.51 2.75
C GLN A 442 156.01 -6.92 2.90
N VAL A 443 155.16 -7.95 2.92
CA VAL A 443 155.59 -9.36 3.00
C VAL A 443 156.33 -9.77 1.72
N SER A 444 155.93 -9.28 0.54
CA SER A 444 156.68 -9.48 -0.71
C SER A 444 158.08 -8.89 -0.64
N SER A 445 158.22 -7.64 -0.14
CA SER A 445 159.54 -7.01 0.05
C SER A 445 160.42 -7.78 1.05
N ILE A 446 159.82 -8.37 2.10
CA ILE A 446 160.56 -9.25 3.01
C ILE A 446 161.03 -10.51 2.27
N ASN A 447 160.17 -11.15 1.47
CA ASN A 447 160.54 -12.34 0.70
C ASN A 447 161.74 -12.09 -0.23
N GLU A 448 161.75 -10.95 -0.93
CA GLU A 448 162.87 -10.51 -1.77
C GLU A 448 164.16 -10.34 -0.95
N ALA A 449 164.07 -9.72 0.23
CA ALA A 449 165.23 -9.55 1.11
C ALA A 449 165.78 -10.91 1.62
N ILE A 450 164.90 -11.85 1.93
CA ILE A 450 165.29 -13.21 2.36
C ILE A 450 165.97 -13.98 1.22
N GLU A 451 165.51 -13.82 -0.02
CA GLU A 451 166.17 -14.40 -1.20
C GLU A 451 167.59 -13.86 -1.37
N VAL A 452 167.80 -12.55 -1.16
CA VAL A 452 169.14 -11.96 -1.15
C VAL A 452 170.01 -12.54 -0.02
N ILE A 453 169.46 -12.75 1.18
CA ILE A 453 170.19 -13.36 2.30
C ILE A 453 170.60 -14.80 1.99
N ASP A 454 169.71 -15.60 1.40
CA ASP A 454 170.01 -16.97 0.97
C ASP A 454 171.11 -16.99 -0.10
N GLN A 455 171.05 -16.06 -1.07
CA GLN A 455 172.11 -15.88 -2.07
C GLN A 455 173.45 -15.50 -1.42
N ILE A 456 173.47 -14.58 -0.44
CA ILE A 456 174.68 -14.21 0.31
C ILE A 456 175.22 -15.41 1.09
N ALA A 457 174.36 -16.18 1.74
CA ALA A 457 174.74 -17.40 2.47
C ALA A 457 175.34 -18.44 1.52
N PHE A 458 174.74 -18.67 0.35
CA PHE A 458 175.29 -19.56 -0.68
C PHE A 458 176.66 -19.07 -1.19
N GLN A 459 176.79 -17.79 -1.53
CA GLN A 459 178.08 -17.21 -1.95
C GLN A 459 179.14 -17.34 -0.86
N THR A 460 178.79 -17.10 0.41
CA THR A 460 179.68 -17.23 1.56
C THR A 460 180.11 -18.68 1.78
N ASN A 461 179.21 -19.64 1.58
CA ASN A 461 179.51 -21.07 1.62
C ASN A 461 180.52 -21.46 0.52
N ILE A 462 180.37 -20.95 -0.71
CA ILE A 462 181.36 -21.17 -1.78
C ILE A 462 182.71 -20.50 -1.47
N LEU A 463 182.71 -19.25 -0.97
CA LEU A 463 183.93 -18.55 -0.57
C LEU A 463 184.69 -19.31 0.53
N SER A 464 183.96 -19.82 1.53
CA SER A 464 184.53 -20.60 2.63
C SER A 464 185.08 -21.95 2.15
N LEU A 465 184.44 -22.60 1.17
CA LEU A 465 184.93 -23.81 0.54
C LEU A 465 186.24 -23.53 -0.20
N ASN A 466 186.29 -22.46 -0.99
CA ASN A 466 187.51 -22.04 -1.69
C ASN A 466 188.65 -21.73 -0.69
N ALA A 467 188.34 -21.05 0.42
CA ALA A 467 189.32 -20.77 1.47
C ALA A 467 189.78 -22.04 2.20
N ALA A 468 188.90 -23.02 2.43
CA ALA A 468 189.25 -24.31 3.03
C ALA A 468 190.14 -25.15 2.10
N VAL A 469 189.90 -25.11 0.78
CA VAL A 469 190.75 -25.73 -0.23
C VAL A 469 192.14 -25.09 -0.24
N GLU A 470 192.23 -23.75 -0.27
CA GLU A 470 193.51 -23.03 -0.27
C GLU A 470 194.30 -23.26 1.03
N ALA A 471 193.61 -23.33 2.17
CA ALA A 471 194.20 -23.67 3.46
C ALA A 471 194.74 -25.12 3.50
N ALA A 472 194.10 -26.06 2.81
CA ALA A 472 194.62 -27.42 2.65
C ALA A 472 195.87 -27.46 1.74
N THR A 473 195.92 -26.61 0.72
CA THR A 473 197.09 -26.45 -0.17
C THR A 473 198.33 -25.91 0.57
N ALA A 474 198.14 -25.07 1.60
CA ALA A 474 199.21 -24.46 2.39
C ALA A 474 199.83 -25.37 3.49
N GLY A 475 199.35 -26.61 3.67
CA GLY A 475 199.94 -27.58 4.61
C GLY A 475 199.90 -27.16 6.09
N GLU A 476 200.98 -27.43 6.86
CA GLU A 476 201.05 -27.17 8.33
C GLU A 476 200.80 -25.69 8.71
N ALA A 477 201.14 -24.72 7.85
CA ALA A 477 200.92 -23.29 8.12
C ALA A 477 199.44 -22.85 7.98
N GLY A 478 198.61 -23.62 7.25
CA GLY A 478 197.21 -23.29 6.94
C GLY A 478 196.18 -23.80 7.95
N LYS A 479 196.58 -24.58 8.97
CA LYS A 479 195.67 -25.24 9.92
C LYS A 479 194.71 -24.27 10.64
N GLY A 480 195.19 -23.10 11.07
CA GLY A 480 194.32 -22.08 11.71
C GLY A 480 193.30 -21.48 10.73
N PHE A 481 193.71 -21.25 9.48
CA PHE A 481 192.83 -20.75 8.41
C PHE A 481 191.77 -21.78 7.99
N ALA A 482 192.11 -23.07 7.96
CA ALA A 482 191.16 -24.14 7.65
C ALA A 482 190.03 -24.24 8.70
N VAL A 483 190.35 -24.03 9.98
CA VAL A 483 189.35 -24.00 11.06
C VAL A 483 188.41 -22.79 10.91
N VAL A 484 188.95 -21.60 10.62
CA VAL A 484 188.12 -20.41 10.38
C VAL A 484 187.26 -20.57 9.13
N ALA A 485 187.80 -21.13 8.04
CA ALA A 485 187.02 -21.41 6.82
C ALA A 485 185.90 -22.43 7.08
N GLY A 486 186.16 -23.48 7.88
CA GLY A 486 185.14 -24.43 8.32
C GLY A 486 184.04 -23.77 9.17
N GLU A 487 184.40 -22.86 10.07
CA GLU A 487 183.44 -22.12 10.90
C GLU A 487 182.60 -21.13 10.07
N VAL A 488 183.22 -20.41 9.11
CA VAL A 488 182.50 -19.54 8.16
C VAL A 488 181.55 -20.36 7.27
N ARG A 489 181.96 -21.57 6.86
CA ARG A 489 181.10 -22.50 6.12
C ARG A 489 179.89 -22.94 6.93
N ASN A 490 180.11 -23.29 8.20
CA ASN A 490 179.05 -23.67 9.13
C ASN A 490 178.09 -22.49 9.35
N LEU A 491 178.61 -21.28 9.56
CA LEU A 491 177.80 -20.06 9.68
C LEU A 491 176.98 -19.79 8.42
N ALA A 492 177.57 -19.93 7.23
CA ALA A 492 176.87 -19.79 5.96
C ALA A 492 175.76 -20.83 5.77
N SER A 493 176.01 -22.10 6.13
CA SER A 493 174.98 -23.15 6.12
C SER A 493 173.84 -22.85 7.08
N ARG A 494 174.15 -22.37 8.30
CA ARG A 494 173.15 -21.95 9.29
C ARG A 494 172.34 -20.74 8.82
N SER A 495 172.98 -19.78 8.13
CA SER A 495 172.29 -18.63 7.55
C SER A 495 171.35 -19.02 6.42
N ALA A 496 171.74 -19.98 5.56
CA ALA A 496 170.88 -20.51 4.50
C ALA A 496 169.68 -21.28 5.08
N GLU A 497 169.90 -22.08 6.12
CA GLU A 497 168.82 -22.80 6.81
C GLU A 497 167.85 -21.85 7.52
N ALA A 498 168.36 -20.83 8.22
CA ALA A 498 167.52 -19.78 8.81
C ALA A 498 166.77 -18.95 7.75
N ALA A 499 167.40 -18.63 6.62
CA ALA A 499 166.74 -17.94 5.50
C ALA A 499 165.61 -18.79 4.92
N LYS A 500 165.82 -20.10 4.77
CA LYS A 500 164.78 -21.05 4.34
C LYS A 500 163.61 -21.11 5.32
N GLU A 501 163.87 -21.20 6.63
CA GLU A 501 162.82 -21.19 7.65
C GLU A 501 162.01 -19.88 7.62
N ILE A 502 162.68 -18.72 7.49
CA ILE A 502 161.99 -17.43 7.38
C ILE A 502 161.18 -17.36 6.07
N LYS A 503 161.71 -17.87 4.96
CA LYS A 503 160.99 -17.95 3.68
C LYS A 503 159.70 -18.74 3.81
N GLU A 504 159.74 -19.91 4.46
CA GLU A 504 158.54 -20.72 4.73
C GLU A 504 157.52 -19.96 5.62
N LEU A 505 157.98 -19.18 6.60
CA LEU A 505 157.10 -18.33 7.43
C LEU A 505 156.48 -17.18 6.65
N VAL A 506 157.26 -16.54 5.77
CA VAL A 506 156.83 -15.45 4.89
C VAL A 506 155.83 -15.96 3.86
N GLU A 507 156.06 -17.10 3.23
CA GLU A 507 155.11 -17.75 2.32
C GLU A 507 153.77 -18.06 3.01
N LYS A 508 153.81 -18.57 4.25
CA LYS A 508 152.61 -18.78 5.07
C LYS A 508 151.91 -17.46 5.42
N ALA A 509 152.66 -16.40 5.73
CA ALA A 509 152.10 -15.07 5.99
C ALA A 509 151.45 -14.46 4.74
N THR A 510 152.06 -14.60 3.57
CA THR A 510 151.48 -14.22 2.26
C THR A 510 150.17 -14.95 2.02
N GLN A 511 150.14 -16.27 2.23
CA GLN A 511 148.92 -17.07 2.04
C GLN A 511 147.80 -16.62 2.99
N LYS A 512 148.12 -16.35 4.27
CA LYS A 512 147.15 -15.87 5.27
C LYS A 512 146.65 -14.47 4.95
N THR A 513 147.50 -13.57 4.47
CA THR A 513 147.14 -12.20 4.09
C THR A 513 146.25 -12.20 2.85
N ASN A 514 146.57 -13.00 1.83
CA ASN A 514 145.71 -13.19 0.65
C ASN A 514 144.33 -13.75 1.03
N THR A 515 144.29 -14.69 1.97
CA THR A 515 143.02 -15.22 2.50
C THR A 515 142.24 -14.12 3.23
N GLY A 516 142.92 -13.29 4.04
CA GLY A 516 142.32 -12.15 4.73
C GLY A 516 141.76 -11.09 3.78
N LYS A 517 142.47 -10.80 2.68
CA LYS A 517 141.98 -9.94 1.60
C LYS A 517 140.72 -10.52 0.96
N GLN A 518 140.74 -11.78 0.55
CA GLN A 518 139.59 -12.44 -0.07
C GLN A 518 138.36 -12.44 0.87
N ILE A 519 138.56 -12.63 2.18
CA ILE A 519 137.48 -12.52 3.17
C ILE A 519 136.94 -11.09 3.21
N SER A 520 137.80 -10.07 3.17
CA SER A 520 137.41 -8.66 3.19
C SER A 520 136.64 -8.27 1.92
N ASP A 521 137.08 -8.72 0.74
CA ASP A 521 136.38 -8.52 -0.54
C ASP A 521 134.98 -9.16 -0.51
N ASN A 522 134.86 -10.38 0.04
CA ASN A 522 133.56 -11.02 0.23
C ASN A 522 132.66 -10.25 1.21
N MET A 523 133.23 -9.65 2.26
CA MET A 523 132.49 -8.80 3.19
C MET A 523 131.96 -7.54 2.51
N ILE A 524 132.74 -6.91 1.63
CA ILE A 524 132.31 -5.73 0.84
C ILE A 524 131.07 -6.09 0.02
N THR A 525 131.14 -7.13 -0.82
CA THR A 525 130.00 -7.60 -1.62
C THR A 525 128.79 -7.96 -0.74
N GLY A 526 129.03 -8.62 0.40
CA GLY A 526 127.96 -8.96 1.35
C GLY A 526 127.28 -7.73 1.96
N TYR A 527 128.03 -6.66 2.24
CA TYR A 527 127.45 -5.40 2.70
C TYR A 527 126.73 -4.63 1.58
N GLU A 528 127.15 -4.74 0.32
CA GLU A 528 126.42 -4.18 -0.83
C GLU A 528 125.05 -4.84 -0.99
N GLU A 529 124.99 -6.17 -0.98
CA GLU A 529 123.73 -6.92 -1.00
C GLU A 529 122.84 -6.60 0.21
N LEU A 530 123.44 -6.50 1.40
CA LEU A 530 122.71 -6.12 2.61
C LEU A 530 122.07 -4.72 2.47
N ASN A 531 122.81 -3.74 1.97
CA ASN A 531 122.28 -2.39 1.73
C ASN A 531 121.14 -2.39 0.70
N GLN A 532 121.23 -3.18 -0.37
CA GLN A 532 120.13 -3.35 -1.34
C GLN A 532 118.87 -3.93 -0.66
N ASN A 533 119.02 -4.98 0.14
CA ASN A 533 117.91 -5.60 0.87
C ASN A 533 117.27 -4.66 1.90
N ILE A 534 118.07 -3.83 2.59
CA ILE A 534 117.55 -2.82 3.50
C ILE A 534 116.73 -1.76 2.74
N ASN A 535 117.22 -1.29 1.59
CA ASN A 535 116.47 -0.32 0.76
C ASN A 535 115.13 -0.89 0.28
N LEU A 536 115.09 -2.14 -0.18
CA LEU A 536 113.83 -2.81 -0.53
C LEU A 536 112.88 -2.91 0.67
N THR A 537 113.43 -3.15 1.86
CA THR A 537 112.63 -3.19 3.11
C THR A 537 112.03 -1.82 3.42
N ILE A 538 112.79 -0.73 3.25
CA ILE A 538 112.31 0.65 3.43
C ILE A 538 111.15 0.94 2.46
N GLU A 539 111.29 0.58 1.18
CA GLU A 539 110.23 0.76 0.18
C GLU A 539 108.94 0.02 0.59
N LYS A 540 109.05 -1.21 1.12
CA LYS A 540 107.88 -1.95 1.63
C LYS A 540 107.25 -1.31 2.85
N ILE A 541 108.04 -0.78 3.78
CA ILE A 541 107.53 -0.05 4.95
C ILE A 541 106.75 1.19 4.50
N GLU A 542 107.24 1.93 3.51
CA GLU A 542 106.56 3.10 2.95
C GLU A 542 105.23 2.72 2.27
N GLN A 543 105.21 1.60 1.52
CA GLN A 543 103.98 1.05 0.95
C GLN A 543 102.93 0.72 2.04
N VAL A 544 103.35 0.10 3.14
CA VAL A 544 102.46 -0.22 4.29
C VAL A 544 101.96 1.05 4.98
N ALA A 545 102.82 2.06 5.16
CA ALA A 545 102.43 3.34 5.76
C ALA A 545 101.39 4.08 4.91
N ASN A 546 101.58 4.10 3.59
CA ASN A 546 100.64 4.72 2.66
C ASN A 546 99.31 3.95 2.60
N ALA A 547 99.35 2.61 2.55
CA ALA A 547 98.14 1.78 2.62
C ALA A 547 97.38 1.97 3.94
N SER A 548 98.09 2.13 5.07
CA SER A 548 97.47 2.37 6.37
C SER A 548 96.77 3.74 6.43
N LYS A 549 97.35 4.80 5.84
CA LYS A 549 96.70 6.11 5.70
C LYS A 549 95.45 6.06 4.82
N GLU A 550 95.49 5.30 3.73
CA GLU A 550 94.31 5.11 2.86
C GLU A 550 93.21 4.34 3.59
N GLN A 551 93.57 3.29 4.35
CA GLN A 551 92.63 2.57 5.22
C GLN A 551 92.00 3.48 6.29
N GLU A 552 92.79 4.35 6.92
CA GLU A 552 92.29 5.35 7.88
C GLU A 552 91.23 6.25 7.25
N ALA A 553 91.52 6.81 6.06
CA ALA A 553 90.55 7.63 5.32
C ALA A 553 89.28 6.85 4.95
N GLY A 554 89.41 5.58 4.54
CA GLY A 554 88.29 4.70 4.25
C GLY A 554 87.43 4.40 5.47
N ILE A 555 88.05 4.21 6.65
CA ILE A 555 87.33 3.96 7.90
C ILE A 555 86.56 5.20 8.36
N VAL A 556 87.08 6.42 8.17
CA VAL A 556 86.33 7.65 8.44
C VAL A 556 85.04 7.70 7.61
N GLN A 557 85.10 7.38 6.33
CA GLN A 557 83.91 7.34 5.47
C GLN A 557 82.92 6.25 5.90
N ILE A 558 83.40 5.08 6.32
CA ILE A 558 82.54 4.01 6.85
C ILE A 558 81.87 4.46 8.16
N ASN A 559 82.60 5.15 9.04
CA ASN A 559 82.04 5.69 10.29
C ASN A 559 80.90 6.69 10.02
N ASP A 560 81.10 7.61 9.07
CA ASP A 560 80.04 8.55 8.65
C ASP A 560 78.79 7.82 8.12
N ALA A 561 78.98 6.75 7.34
CA ALA A 561 77.87 5.94 6.83
C ALA A 561 77.13 5.19 7.96
N VAL A 562 77.85 4.67 8.95
CA VAL A 562 77.26 4.01 10.14
C VAL A 562 76.45 5.02 10.96
N ASN A 563 76.95 6.24 11.17
CA ASN A 563 76.21 7.30 11.86
C ASN A 563 74.92 7.69 11.12
N LEU A 564 74.95 7.72 9.78
CA LEU A 564 73.76 8.00 8.98
C LEU A 564 72.73 6.86 9.06
N LEU A 565 73.20 5.60 9.04
CA LEU A 565 72.34 4.44 9.23
C LEU A 565 71.70 4.43 10.62
N ASP A 566 72.44 4.76 11.68
CA ASP A 566 71.90 4.84 13.04
C ASP A 566 70.75 5.86 13.14
N ARG A 567 70.94 7.06 12.59
CA ARG A 567 69.87 8.08 12.54
C ARG A 567 68.64 7.59 11.77
N ALA A 568 68.84 6.97 10.61
CA ALA A 568 67.73 6.41 9.82
C ALA A 568 67.01 5.26 10.56
N THR A 569 67.76 4.42 11.27
CA THR A 569 67.21 3.34 12.10
C THR A 569 66.38 3.88 13.26
N GLN A 570 66.83 4.96 13.93
CA GLN A 570 66.05 5.63 14.98
C GLN A 570 64.78 6.29 14.42
N GLU A 571 64.86 6.95 13.26
CA GLU A 571 63.69 7.51 12.58
C GLU A 571 62.68 6.41 12.22
N ASN A 572 63.13 5.26 11.69
CA ASN A 572 62.26 4.12 11.39
C ASN A 572 61.54 3.60 12.65
N ALA A 573 62.24 3.49 13.78
CA ALA A 573 61.64 3.08 15.05
C ALA A 573 60.58 4.10 15.52
N GLN A 574 60.85 5.40 15.39
CA GLN A 574 59.90 6.46 15.75
C GLN A 574 58.67 6.47 14.84
N VAL A 575 58.85 6.33 13.53
CA VAL A 575 57.75 6.24 12.55
C VAL A 575 56.90 5.00 12.81
N ALA A 576 57.52 3.87 13.14
CA ALA A 576 56.81 2.66 13.54
C ALA A 576 55.94 2.86 14.80
N ASP A 577 56.42 3.60 15.79
CA ASP A 577 55.60 3.92 16.98
C ASP A 577 54.40 4.81 16.60
N GLN A 578 54.62 5.83 15.77
CA GLN A 578 53.56 6.71 15.29
C GLN A 578 52.48 5.96 14.49
N ILE A 579 52.89 5.07 13.58
CA ILE A 579 51.96 4.24 12.79
C ILE A 579 51.17 3.29 13.71
N SER A 580 51.81 2.71 14.73
CA SER A 580 51.13 1.84 15.70
C SER A 580 50.03 2.60 16.45
N LYS A 581 50.34 3.83 16.93
CA LYS A 581 49.37 4.71 17.58
C LYS A 581 48.23 5.10 16.65
N MET A 582 48.53 5.53 15.42
CA MET A 582 47.51 5.85 14.41
C MET A 582 46.61 4.64 14.10
N SER A 583 47.19 3.44 13.98
CA SER A 583 46.44 2.21 13.76
C SER A 583 45.46 1.93 14.90
N SER A 584 45.88 2.15 16.15
CA SER A 584 45.01 2.03 17.33
C SER A 584 43.87 3.05 17.31
N ASP A 585 44.15 4.31 16.93
CA ASP A 585 43.13 5.35 16.85
C ASP A 585 42.09 5.03 15.76
N ILE A 586 42.54 4.57 14.58
CA ILE A 586 41.67 4.16 13.48
C ILE A 586 40.86 2.92 13.89
N ALA A 587 41.44 1.95 14.61
CA ALA A 587 40.73 0.78 15.11
C ALA A 587 39.60 1.17 16.08
N ASN A 588 39.86 2.12 17.00
CA ASN A 588 38.85 2.65 17.91
C ASN A 588 37.73 3.40 17.16
N MET A 589 38.08 4.16 16.12
CA MET A 589 37.10 4.85 15.28
C MET A 589 36.24 3.85 14.48
N SER A 590 36.86 2.78 13.96
CA SER A 590 36.14 1.68 13.30
C SER A 590 35.16 1.00 14.26
N ASP A 591 35.60 0.66 15.47
CA ASP A 591 34.76 0.03 16.49
C ASP A 591 33.58 0.93 16.89
N SER A 592 33.80 2.24 16.94
CA SER A 592 32.74 3.24 17.17
C SER A 592 31.72 3.26 16.03
N LEU A 593 32.16 3.20 14.77
CA LEU A 593 31.27 3.14 13.59
C LEU A 593 30.43 1.85 13.59
N VAL A 594 31.08 0.70 13.83
CA VAL A 594 30.40 -0.60 13.91
C VAL A 594 29.43 -0.65 15.09
N THR A 595 29.80 -0.08 16.24
CA THR A 595 28.92 0.02 17.43
C THR A 595 27.72 0.93 17.17
N ALA A 596 27.93 2.06 16.49
CA ALA A 596 26.83 2.96 16.13
C ALA A 596 25.84 2.26 15.19
N ALA A 597 26.36 1.54 14.18
CA ALA A 597 25.52 0.79 13.24
C ALA A 597 24.82 -0.41 13.90
N SER A 598 25.48 -1.13 14.82
CA SER A 598 24.92 -2.32 15.49
C SER A 598 23.81 -2.02 16.50
N ARG A 599 23.68 -0.76 16.94
CA ARG A 599 22.55 -0.30 17.75
C ARG A 599 21.25 -0.22 16.95
N ALA A 600 21.32 -0.14 15.63
CA ALA A 600 20.18 -0.25 14.74
C ALA A 600 19.99 -1.71 14.31
N SER A 601 18.74 -2.17 14.19
CA SER A 601 18.44 -3.42 13.50
C SER A 601 18.13 -3.13 12.04
N PHE A 602 18.69 -3.94 11.14
CA PHE A 602 18.54 -3.77 9.71
C PHE A 602 18.54 -5.13 9.01
N LEU A 603 18.12 -5.14 7.75
CA LEU A 603 18.04 -6.37 6.97
C LEU A 603 19.44 -7.00 6.81
N GLN A 604 19.67 -8.14 7.45
CA GLN A 604 20.98 -8.82 7.40
C GLN A 604 21.40 -9.18 5.97
N GLU A 605 20.44 -9.47 5.10
CA GLU A 605 20.68 -9.72 3.67
C GLU A 605 21.29 -8.52 2.95
N ALA A 606 21.11 -7.29 3.46
CA ALA A 606 21.72 -6.09 2.88
C ALA A 606 23.25 -6.13 2.96
N ARG A 607 23.86 -6.86 3.91
CA ARG A 607 25.33 -7.06 3.94
C ARG A 607 25.85 -7.76 2.69
N GLU A 608 25.02 -8.57 2.04
CA GLU A 608 25.34 -9.26 0.80
C GLU A 608 24.89 -8.49 -0.44
N GLU A 609 24.37 -7.27 -0.30
CA GLU A 609 23.88 -6.44 -1.41
C GLU A 609 24.72 -5.17 -1.63
N VAL A 610 25.72 -4.90 -0.80
CA VAL A 610 26.38 -3.58 -0.72
C VAL A 610 27.86 -3.57 -1.11
N CYS A 611 28.33 -4.62 -1.80
CA CYS A 611 29.73 -4.71 -2.22
C CYS A 611 30.08 -3.79 -3.40
N ASN A 612 29.06 -3.32 -4.13
CA ASN A 612 29.20 -2.31 -5.18
C ASN A 612 28.31 -1.10 -4.82
N VAL A 613 28.95 -0.02 -4.39
CA VAL A 613 28.27 1.19 -3.90
C VAL A 613 27.50 1.88 -5.01
N ASP A 614 28.07 2.00 -6.21
CA ASP A 614 27.41 2.64 -7.35
C ASP A 614 26.12 1.89 -7.72
N LEU A 615 26.18 0.55 -7.76
CA LEU A 615 25.01 -0.29 -8.02
C LEU A 615 23.92 -0.16 -6.94
N VAL A 616 24.30 0.04 -5.68
CA VAL A 616 23.34 0.32 -4.59
C VAL A 616 22.55 1.61 -4.88
N TYR A 617 23.24 2.70 -5.21
CA TYR A 617 22.59 3.98 -5.49
C TYR A 617 21.78 3.96 -6.80
N ASP A 618 22.31 3.34 -7.84
CA ASP A 618 21.63 3.20 -9.12
C ASP A 618 20.33 2.42 -8.99
N THR A 619 20.37 1.26 -8.34
CA THR A 619 19.18 0.43 -8.13
C THR A 619 18.14 1.14 -7.26
N ALA A 620 18.55 1.92 -6.25
CA ALA A 620 17.64 2.75 -5.47
C ALA A 620 16.95 3.81 -6.34
N LYS A 621 17.70 4.49 -7.23
CA LYS A 621 17.15 5.48 -8.17
C LYS A 621 16.17 4.84 -9.16
N LEU A 622 16.47 3.66 -9.68
CA LEU A 622 15.56 2.92 -10.55
C LEU A 622 14.24 2.57 -9.85
N LYS A 623 14.31 2.12 -8.59
CA LYS A 623 13.10 1.84 -7.78
C LYS A 623 12.24 3.09 -7.60
N VAL A 624 12.86 4.25 -7.34
CA VAL A 624 12.14 5.54 -7.28
C VAL A 624 11.48 5.88 -8.62
N ASN A 625 12.19 5.70 -9.73
CA ASN A 625 11.63 5.99 -11.07
C ASN A 625 10.44 5.08 -11.41
N VAL A 626 10.46 3.82 -10.98
CA VAL A 626 9.33 2.89 -11.12
C VAL A 626 8.11 3.39 -10.33
N LEU A 627 8.30 3.88 -9.10
CA LEU A 627 7.22 4.51 -8.32
C LEU A 627 6.71 5.77 -8.99
N GLY A 628 7.60 6.63 -9.48
CA GLY A 628 7.23 7.86 -10.19
C GLY A 628 6.41 7.60 -11.45
N LEU A 629 6.71 6.55 -12.21
CA LEU A 629 5.87 6.12 -13.34
C LEU A 629 4.47 5.71 -12.87
N LYS A 630 4.39 4.97 -11.76
CA LYS A 630 3.13 4.52 -11.17
C LYS A 630 2.28 5.73 -10.76
N ASP A 631 2.88 6.69 -10.07
CA ASP A 631 2.23 7.91 -9.60
C ASP A 631 1.77 8.80 -10.75
N ASP A 632 2.55 8.92 -11.82
CA ASP A 632 2.15 9.64 -13.04
C ASP A 632 0.91 9.00 -13.67
N VAL A 633 0.83 7.66 -13.73
CA VAL A 633 -0.36 6.96 -14.25
C VAL A 633 -1.55 7.15 -13.31
N TYR A 634 -1.40 6.95 -12.00
CA TYR A 634 -2.50 7.10 -11.04
C TYR A 634 -3.07 8.52 -11.04
N SER A 635 -2.23 9.54 -11.14
CA SER A 635 -2.66 10.95 -11.17
C SER A 635 -3.60 11.29 -12.34
N LYS A 636 -3.55 10.53 -13.44
CA LYS A 636 -4.35 10.74 -14.65
C LYS A 636 -5.65 9.93 -14.67
N LEU A 637 -5.80 8.91 -13.82
CA LEU A 637 -6.98 8.02 -13.82
C LEU A 637 -8.31 8.77 -13.59
N GLY A 638 -8.29 9.90 -12.89
CA GLY A 638 -9.49 10.71 -12.64
C GLY A 638 -10.17 11.27 -13.90
N SER A 639 -9.50 11.34 -15.05
CA SER A 639 -10.09 11.85 -16.30
C SER A 639 -11.00 10.84 -17.01
N TYR A 640 -10.85 9.54 -16.71
CA TYR A 640 -11.48 8.42 -17.43
C TYR A 640 -11.20 8.40 -18.95
N GLU A 641 -10.20 9.14 -19.42
CA GLU A 641 -9.82 9.12 -20.83
C GLU A 641 -9.02 7.87 -21.17
N LYS A 642 -8.88 7.55 -22.46
CA LYS A 642 -7.99 6.48 -22.92
C LYS A 642 -6.68 7.09 -23.41
N TRP A 643 -5.56 6.64 -22.87
CA TRP A 643 -4.22 7.01 -23.33
C TRP A 643 -3.26 5.83 -23.27
N THR A 644 -2.12 5.98 -23.94
CA THR A 644 -1.06 4.97 -23.94
C THR A 644 -0.06 5.27 -22.84
N THR A 645 0.21 4.27 -22.01
CA THR A 645 1.24 4.31 -20.98
C THR A 645 2.63 4.22 -21.60
N SER A 646 3.58 4.96 -21.04
CA SER A 646 4.98 4.88 -21.43
C SER A 646 5.71 3.79 -20.64
N SER A 647 6.79 3.24 -21.21
CA SER A 647 7.71 2.40 -20.43
C SER A 647 8.49 3.28 -19.45
N CYS A 648 9.04 2.69 -18.39
CA CYS A 648 10.06 3.37 -17.59
C CYS A 648 11.36 3.42 -18.42
N TYR A 649 11.51 4.46 -19.26
CA TYR A 649 12.67 4.62 -20.15
C TYR A 649 13.98 4.59 -19.37
N THR A 650 13.99 5.10 -18.14
CA THR A 650 15.18 5.11 -17.28
C THR A 650 15.68 3.71 -16.92
N VAL A 651 14.82 2.69 -16.81
CA VAL A 651 15.25 1.31 -16.55
C VAL A 651 15.92 0.72 -17.79
N SER A 652 15.32 0.92 -18.97
CA SER A 652 15.87 0.43 -20.24
C SER A 652 17.19 1.12 -20.62
N ASP A 653 17.31 2.42 -20.35
CA ASP A 653 18.53 3.17 -20.62
C ASP A 653 19.65 2.77 -19.66
N TRP A 654 19.34 2.61 -18.37
CA TRP A 654 20.31 2.10 -17.39
C TRP A 654 20.78 0.68 -17.71
N ILE A 655 19.90 -0.22 -18.15
CA ILE A 655 20.30 -1.58 -18.56
C ILE A 655 21.37 -1.53 -19.66
N LYS A 656 21.22 -0.66 -20.67
CA LYS A 656 22.21 -0.53 -21.76
C LYS A 656 23.55 -0.04 -21.22
N GLU A 657 23.54 1.03 -20.43
CA GLU A 657 24.75 1.59 -19.83
C GLU A 657 25.44 0.58 -18.90
N TYR A 658 24.67 -0.13 -18.09
CA TYR A 658 25.18 -1.16 -17.18
C TYR A 658 25.85 -2.32 -17.92
N LEU A 659 25.27 -2.79 -19.04
CA LEU A 659 25.84 -3.85 -19.88
C LEU A 659 27.11 -3.41 -20.64
N GLU A 660 27.21 -2.13 -21.02
CA GLU A 660 28.43 -1.58 -21.63
C GLU A 660 29.59 -1.56 -20.62
N ILE A 661 29.32 -1.21 -19.37
CA ILE A 661 30.32 -1.15 -18.30
C ILE A 661 30.65 -2.54 -17.76
N ASN A 662 29.69 -3.46 -17.71
CA ASN A 662 29.82 -4.79 -17.10
C ASN A 662 29.53 -5.94 -18.09
N PRO A 663 30.37 -6.17 -19.11
CA PRO A 663 30.11 -7.16 -20.17
C PRO A 663 30.08 -8.62 -19.68
N SER A 664 30.57 -8.89 -18.46
CA SER A 664 30.67 -10.21 -17.84
C SER A 664 29.64 -10.48 -16.73
N CYS A 665 28.60 -9.65 -16.57
CA CYS A 665 27.54 -9.91 -15.59
C CYS A 665 26.65 -11.11 -16.00
N ASP A 666 25.99 -11.79 -15.05
CA ASP A 666 24.98 -12.79 -15.39
C ASP A 666 23.81 -12.10 -16.10
N TYR A 667 23.54 -12.57 -17.32
CA TYR A 667 22.50 -12.02 -18.17
C TYR A 667 21.09 -12.37 -17.64
N SER A 668 20.93 -13.35 -16.74
CA SER A 668 19.63 -13.79 -16.26
C SER A 668 18.86 -12.69 -15.51
N ALA A 669 19.52 -11.99 -14.58
CA ALA A 669 18.85 -10.95 -13.78
C ALA A 669 18.50 -9.71 -14.61
N ILE A 670 19.35 -9.37 -15.57
CA ILE A 670 19.13 -8.25 -16.50
C ILE A 670 18.00 -8.57 -17.49
N GLU A 671 17.97 -9.79 -18.04
CA GLU A 671 16.89 -10.25 -18.93
C GLU A 671 15.54 -10.28 -18.20
N ASP A 672 15.53 -10.75 -16.94
CA ASP A 672 14.34 -10.73 -16.10
C ASP A 672 13.88 -9.29 -15.80
N LEU A 673 14.82 -8.36 -15.53
CA LEU A 673 14.51 -6.96 -15.31
C LEU A 673 13.87 -6.30 -16.55
N GLU A 674 14.38 -6.60 -17.75
CA GLU A 674 13.81 -6.12 -19.01
C GLU A 674 12.39 -6.66 -19.23
N LYS A 675 12.18 -7.97 -19.03
CA LYS A 675 10.85 -8.61 -19.11
C LYS A 675 9.86 -7.99 -18.12
N LEU A 676 10.28 -7.78 -16.88
CA LEU A 676 9.45 -7.17 -15.84
C LEU A 676 9.12 -5.71 -16.17
N ASN A 677 10.05 -4.93 -16.72
CA ASN A 677 9.79 -3.54 -17.13
C ASN A 677 8.73 -3.46 -18.26
N VAL A 678 8.81 -4.35 -19.25
CA VAL A 678 7.80 -4.47 -20.31
C VAL A 678 6.46 -4.92 -19.75
N SER A 679 6.47 -5.91 -18.86
CA SER A 679 5.28 -6.45 -18.18
C SER A 679 4.58 -5.38 -17.34
N LEU A 680 5.33 -4.57 -16.57
CA LEU A 680 4.80 -3.48 -15.76
C LEU A 680 4.04 -2.46 -16.62
N LYS A 681 4.62 -2.04 -17.76
CA LYS A 681 3.92 -1.19 -18.72
C LYS A 681 2.61 -1.83 -19.19
N GLY A 682 2.63 -3.12 -19.52
CA GLY A 682 1.44 -3.86 -19.90
C GLY A 682 0.36 -3.82 -18.81
N LYS A 683 0.73 -4.04 -17.55
CA LYS A 683 -0.20 -3.98 -16.41
C LYS A 683 -0.74 -2.58 -16.15
N LEU A 684 0.08 -1.55 -16.30
CA LEU A 684 -0.36 -0.15 -16.23
C LEU A 684 -1.34 0.17 -17.37
N GLN A 685 -1.09 -0.32 -18.59
CA GLN A 685 -2.02 -0.14 -19.71
C GLN A 685 -3.35 -0.85 -19.47
N GLU A 686 -3.33 -2.09 -18.98
CA GLU A 686 -4.54 -2.84 -18.63
C GLU A 686 -5.39 -2.08 -17.60
N LEU A 687 -4.75 -1.44 -16.62
CA LEU A 687 -5.42 -0.59 -15.63
C LEU A 687 -6.05 0.66 -16.27
N VAL A 688 -5.30 1.39 -17.10
CA VAL A 688 -5.81 2.58 -17.82
C VAL A 688 -6.99 2.23 -18.72
N ASP A 689 -6.88 1.13 -19.48
CA ASP A 689 -7.94 0.68 -20.38
C ASP A 689 -9.20 0.27 -19.61
N ALA A 690 -9.06 -0.43 -18.49
CA ALA A 690 -10.18 -0.81 -17.63
C ALA A 690 -10.85 0.44 -17.00
N ASN A 691 -10.05 1.41 -16.56
CA ASN A 691 -10.55 2.66 -16.00
C ASN A 691 -11.30 3.50 -17.04
N ALA A 692 -10.75 3.63 -18.26
CA ALA A 692 -11.40 4.34 -19.37
C ALA A 692 -12.73 3.68 -19.78
N ALA A 693 -12.81 2.34 -19.66
CA ALA A 693 -14.03 1.58 -19.89
C ALA A 693 -15.05 1.67 -18.74
N LYS A 694 -14.72 2.38 -17.64
CA LYS A 694 -15.53 2.44 -16.41
C LYS A 694 -15.86 1.06 -15.86
N ALA A 695 -14.85 0.17 -15.87
CA ALA A 695 -14.96 -1.13 -15.23
C ALA A 695 -15.35 -0.99 -13.75
N ASP A 696 -15.92 -2.04 -13.20
CA ASP A 696 -16.30 -2.11 -11.80
C ASP A 696 -15.09 -2.10 -10.86
N ASN A 697 -15.33 -1.70 -9.62
CA ASN A 697 -14.27 -1.51 -8.62
C ASN A 697 -13.47 -2.80 -8.34
N GLU A 698 -14.08 -3.98 -8.47
CA GLU A 698 -13.39 -5.25 -8.27
C GLU A 698 -12.30 -5.45 -9.32
N VAL A 699 -12.64 -5.25 -10.61
CA VAL A 699 -11.67 -5.33 -11.72
C VAL A 699 -10.57 -4.27 -11.58
N LEU A 700 -10.92 -3.02 -11.23
CA LEU A 700 -9.92 -1.96 -11.03
C LEU A 700 -8.94 -2.31 -9.89
N ASN A 701 -9.44 -2.86 -8.79
CA ASN A 701 -8.61 -3.30 -7.66
C ASN A 701 -7.69 -4.46 -8.05
N GLU A 702 -8.17 -5.42 -8.85
CA GLU A 702 -7.32 -6.52 -9.36
C GLU A 702 -6.20 -6.01 -10.27
N LYS A 703 -6.51 -5.06 -11.17
CA LYS A 703 -5.51 -4.44 -12.04
C LYS A 703 -4.48 -3.63 -11.24
N ALA A 704 -4.93 -2.84 -10.27
CA ALA A 704 -4.03 -2.10 -9.38
C ALA A 704 -3.12 -3.03 -8.57
N LYS A 705 -3.66 -4.15 -8.07
CA LYS A 705 -2.89 -5.20 -7.41
C LYS A 705 -1.82 -5.80 -8.32
N ALA A 706 -2.15 -6.09 -9.58
CA ALA A 706 -1.20 -6.64 -10.53
C ALA A 706 -0.02 -5.68 -10.80
N VAL A 707 -0.29 -4.38 -10.90
CA VAL A 707 0.73 -3.33 -11.02
C VAL A 707 1.65 -3.30 -9.78
N GLU A 708 1.08 -3.40 -8.58
CA GLU A 708 1.86 -3.40 -7.33
C GLU A 708 2.80 -4.61 -7.26
N VAL A 709 2.28 -5.81 -7.54
CA VAL A 709 3.07 -7.04 -7.54
C VAL A 709 4.22 -6.97 -8.54
N GLU A 710 3.97 -6.47 -9.75
CA GLU A 710 5.00 -6.39 -10.78
C GLU A 710 6.10 -5.37 -10.43
N SER A 711 5.71 -4.24 -9.84
CA SER A 711 6.65 -3.23 -9.34
C SER A 711 7.57 -3.80 -8.25
N LEU A 712 7.00 -4.55 -7.30
CA LEU A 712 7.78 -5.20 -6.23
C LEU A 712 8.68 -6.34 -6.76
N ARG A 713 8.29 -7.02 -7.85
CA ARG A 713 9.16 -8.00 -8.52
C ARG A 713 10.38 -7.34 -9.13
N ILE A 714 10.22 -6.17 -9.77
CA ILE A 714 11.36 -5.36 -10.26
C ILE A 714 12.32 -5.04 -9.11
N PHE A 715 11.79 -4.62 -7.95
CA PHE A 715 12.62 -4.28 -6.78
C PHE A 715 13.40 -5.50 -6.28
N GLY A 716 12.75 -6.68 -6.26
CA GLY A 716 13.38 -7.94 -5.91
C GLY A 716 14.50 -8.33 -6.88
N THR A 717 14.29 -8.22 -8.19
CA THR A 717 15.31 -8.51 -9.21
C THR A 717 16.52 -7.57 -9.09
N LEU A 718 16.29 -6.27 -8.84
CA LEU A 718 17.37 -5.32 -8.59
C LEU A 718 18.18 -5.69 -7.32
N ASN A 719 17.53 -6.19 -6.27
CA ASN A 719 18.24 -6.70 -5.09
C ASN A 719 19.04 -7.97 -5.40
N SER A 720 18.49 -8.90 -6.18
CA SER A 720 19.21 -10.11 -6.62
C SER A 720 20.46 -9.76 -7.43
N LEU A 721 20.38 -8.77 -8.32
CA LEU A 721 21.53 -8.29 -9.10
C LEU A 721 22.65 -7.77 -8.20
N LYS A 722 22.31 -7.01 -7.14
CA LYS A 722 23.28 -6.59 -6.12
C LYS A 722 23.94 -7.77 -5.41
N LYS A 723 23.16 -8.79 -5.03
CA LYS A 723 23.69 -10.00 -4.38
C LYS A 723 24.68 -10.75 -5.27
N GLU A 724 24.40 -10.78 -6.56
CA GLU A 724 25.26 -11.43 -7.53
C GLU A 724 26.57 -10.66 -7.75
N ALA A 725 26.51 -9.33 -7.86
CA ALA A 725 27.70 -8.48 -7.94
C ALA A 725 28.63 -8.69 -6.72
N CYS A 726 28.06 -8.92 -5.53
CA CYS A 726 28.81 -9.29 -4.33
C CYS A 726 29.49 -10.67 -4.41
N LYS A 727 28.91 -11.65 -5.12
CA LYS A 727 29.53 -12.98 -5.29
C LYS A 727 30.74 -12.93 -6.20
N ASN A 728 30.71 -12.08 -7.24
CA ASN A 728 31.80 -11.95 -8.20
C ASN A 728 33.00 -11.14 -7.65
N ASN A 729 32.79 -10.39 -6.55
CA ASN A 729 33.83 -9.61 -5.86
C ASN A 729 34.53 -10.35 -4.70
N LYS A 730 34.07 -11.56 -4.34
CA LYS A 730 34.73 -12.45 -3.37
C LYS A 730 35.57 -13.48 -4.10
#